data_AF-F0XKY7-F1
#
_entry.id   AF-F0XKY7-F1
#
_cell.length_a   1.000
_cell.length_b   1.000
_cell.length_c   1.000
_cell.angle_alpha   90.00
_cell.angle_beta   90.00
_cell.angle_gamma   90.00
#
_symmetry.space_group_name_H-M   'P 1'
#
loop_
_entity.id
_entity.type
_entity.pdbx_description
1 polymer ?
#
loop_
_entity_poly.entity_id
_entity_poly.type
_entity_poly.pdbx_seq_one_letter_code
_entity_poly.pdbx_strand_id
1 'polypeptide(L)'
;MATDSIPLMLDGAMGGMAASMPVDLEVEDVELFGDPVVDLSMPTHAPPTKQLRKRVDEMRINGCCQKIAWSRQGTIASIAPDGQAIELRYLRTNPLDGSWGLSEPTPCSQFGTSPQFSGGPVVHLAWAATGSPELAVIDAAGRVSILTFSMTLNRPYSLRQWDDDPIDDLHAIVGTYWLPLIPQKQSSTFVPAFGPYHPNPAKSALLCVTTSCVLKLFFSQNNNKVQDTSLELESATSSDDLATHASICSEKGGMLLIALVTASRQLKVVRAAIHWASSHQDKQVPPQSIPLNPTMQHRSAAVTTWLQHGAGESQVDISSDQISHLEILPSALVSSNSFAPPLVLTVRSYLPSMTSPFHEQVQSIIDRWELVVDSPAQALHVAFEQVGTKAPPSGTTQPITRLRKLEPIVLDKVIISIHMMQLGKVICIAFSDGTVQYRDRLTMEEIYNETNLSRIMTLSQANFQFANPTPCVAVAFSPTNCSFSQVCEDGKVKWNSLKHVGPDLGPGHKDAEYAAVVAGLTIAVSTASLNQMSYDDVLATARQFVDKPRFAYDWMVDVVRMLKINVDYSEESHHDQLMRNHSLQLCLSILNHMGFRGEYQPRTFCGKFAMLSLNVRNIVILITIASNTPSTFKEKLNPLDEPEVVDALAGCAKWALDLLAYIADCIFNLLDDAKFMQMLSTSSFQEMTAYLQEKNEVALHLLLCSSTRGFLSAACRRLVHLDAVSTKATQYYELQSQMAASGNGTEHATRPVLVPLSLAYQKMQQYTSSSLVKVTEFDKLLMGLGEDIRQTYQSRTMGQAQAQAQAQGQGQGQGQGQGQVQVQQDANMKRLQAHCELALLLANNPPQSFQPMLKKFFSENVRAFRAMTDPAKLYFANYSILEVEDDVRALQAKRARHCYIDVFKRVELAGPPRLDGGGTSELMPPMGMHGPTGLWRRCARCTAVMEDLSGHKPGYTFVLSQQHAWENLTIRINRSGTMFTGLVEEIGEVSVLNRQDETGGTSLTIALPAGSELLSDAHLGDSIAINGCCLTVTELVAGRTAFVVGVAPETLRVTNLGDLAVGGRVNLERAVRADTRMGGHFVQGHVDTVAQITRVAPDGNAQTMRFSLRDRAALQHIVYKGFIAIDGTSLTVTAVDDAAGWLEVMLITYTQSRVALAAKREGDSVNIEVDVLSKYAQKNISVYIDSLVGGSGIESLVQRKIESALDAAKT
;
A
#
# COMPACT_ATOMS: atom_id res chain seq x y z
N MET A 1 -31.45 -3.26 50.79
CA MET A 1 -32.08 -2.95 52.09
C MET A 1 -32.04 -1.44 52.26
N ALA A 2 -33.19 -0.84 52.60
CA ALA A 2 -33.43 0.50 53.15
C ALA A 2 -33.11 1.71 52.22
N THR A 3 -34.09 2.39 51.60
CA THR A 3 -35.02 3.46 52.12
C THR A 3 -34.27 4.78 52.38
N ASP A 4 -34.76 6.01 52.17
CA ASP A 4 -35.96 6.63 51.61
C ASP A 4 -35.73 8.17 51.68
N SER A 5 -36.61 8.94 51.02
CA SER A 5 -37.16 10.25 51.47
C SER A 5 -36.40 11.60 51.28
N ILE A 6 -36.93 12.36 50.30
CA ILE A 6 -37.32 13.80 50.17
C ILE A 6 -37.81 14.50 51.49
N PRO A 7 -38.29 15.78 51.58
CA PRO A 7 -38.19 17.07 50.83
C PRO A 7 -38.03 18.35 51.72
N LEU A 8 -37.97 19.55 51.12
CA LEU A 8 -38.78 20.80 51.43
C LEU A 8 -38.01 22.05 50.91
N MET A 9 -38.48 22.91 49.98
CA MET A 9 -39.65 23.80 49.87
C MET A 9 -39.56 25.14 50.65
N LEU A 10 -40.06 26.20 49.97
CA LEU A 10 -40.51 27.54 50.43
C LEU A 10 -39.45 28.67 50.54
N ASP A 11 -39.66 29.92 50.14
CA ASP A 11 -40.73 30.61 49.38
C ASP A 11 -40.31 32.09 49.16
N GLY A 12 -40.99 32.82 48.25
CA GLY A 12 -41.40 34.20 48.56
C GLY A 12 -40.98 35.39 47.67
N ALA A 13 -41.96 35.81 46.85
CA ALA A 13 -42.39 37.19 46.52
C ALA A 13 -41.75 37.98 45.34
N MET A 14 -42.46 38.81 44.56
CA MET A 14 -43.82 38.87 43.96
C MET A 14 -43.96 40.22 43.22
N GLY A 15 -44.66 40.24 42.07
CA GLY A 15 -45.19 41.41 41.34
C GLY A 15 -44.65 41.51 39.90
N GLY A 16 -45.38 41.26 38.79
CA GLY A 16 -46.79 41.49 38.40
C GLY A 16 -46.86 42.80 37.58
N MET A 17 -47.34 42.95 36.34
CA MET A 17 -48.23 42.26 35.37
C MET A 17 -47.79 42.67 33.93
N ALA A 18 -48.10 42.01 32.79
CA ALA A 18 -49.43 41.68 32.25
C ALA A 18 -49.40 40.69 31.05
N ALA A 19 -50.39 39.76 31.06
CA ALA A 19 -51.19 39.06 30.02
C ALA A 19 -50.53 38.53 28.71
N SER A 20 -50.84 37.31 28.19
CA SER A 20 -52.11 36.56 28.15
C SER A 20 -51.93 35.03 28.01
N MET A 21 -52.83 34.24 28.65
CA MET A 21 -52.91 32.76 28.72
C MET A 21 -53.51 32.07 27.47
N PRO A 22 -53.32 30.74 27.30
CA PRO A 22 -54.33 29.84 26.73
C PRO A 22 -55.07 29.05 27.84
N VAL A 23 -56.31 28.68 27.54
CA VAL A 23 -57.28 27.98 28.39
C VAL A 23 -57.20 26.47 28.14
N ASP A 24 -57.05 25.68 29.21
CA ASP A 24 -57.25 24.23 29.22
C ASP A 24 -58.75 23.91 29.37
N LEU A 25 -59.22 22.96 28.56
CA LEU A 25 -60.46 22.21 28.80
C LEU A 25 -60.09 20.73 28.89
N GLU A 26 -60.09 20.22 30.12
CA GLU A 26 -60.08 18.79 30.41
C GLU A 26 -61.42 18.18 29.98
N VAL A 27 -61.35 17.05 29.27
CA VAL A 27 -62.45 16.09 29.14
C VAL A 27 -61.91 14.77 29.68
N GLU A 28 -62.43 14.36 30.83
CA GLU A 28 -62.29 13.00 31.36
C GLU A 28 -63.07 12.03 30.46
N ASP A 29 -62.41 10.97 29.99
CA ASP A 29 -63.09 9.82 29.39
C ASP A 29 -62.99 8.59 30.30
N VAL A 30 -64.18 8.04 30.55
CA VAL A 30 -64.52 6.94 31.43
C VAL A 30 -64.23 5.60 30.74
N GLU A 31 -63.56 4.69 31.45
CA GLU A 31 -63.34 3.30 31.04
C GLU A 31 -64.68 2.55 30.89
N LEU A 32 -65.00 2.12 29.66
CA LEU A 32 -65.98 1.06 29.43
C LEU A 32 -65.61 0.25 28.20
N PHE A 33 -65.40 -1.06 28.43
CA PHE A 33 -65.05 -2.14 27.50
C PHE A 33 -63.55 -2.41 27.29
N GLY A 34 -63.10 -3.49 27.94
CA GLY A 34 -61.76 -4.04 27.80
C GLY A 34 -61.56 -4.77 26.48
N ASP A 35 -60.57 -4.30 25.73
CA ASP A 35 -59.56 -5.03 24.98
C ASP A 35 -58.50 -3.98 24.55
N PRO A 36 -57.18 -4.22 24.69
CA PRO A 36 -56.19 -3.26 24.24
C PRO A 36 -56.15 -3.28 22.70
N VAL A 37 -56.84 -2.32 22.09
CA VAL A 37 -56.60 -1.91 20.71
C VAL A 37 -55.18 -1.38 20.63
N VAL A 38 -54.40 -1.94 19.70
CA VAL A 38 -53.04 -1.50 19.37
C VAL A 38 -53.06 0.00 19.09
N ASP A 39 -52.34 0.75 19.92
CA ASP A 39 -52.19 2.20 19.81
C ASP A 39 -51.44 2.53 18.51
N LEU A 40 -52.19 2.89 17.47
CA LEU A 40 -51.67 3.38 16.19
C LEU A 40 -51.27 4.87 16.30
N SER A 41 -50.49 5.22 17.34
CA SER A 41 -49.88 6.53 17.41
C SER A 41 -48.76 6.61 16.36
N MET A 42 -48.97 7.39 15.30
CA MET A 42 -47.92 7.74 14.34
C MET A 42 -46.72 8.33 15.08
N PRO A 43 -45.47 7.93 14.77
CA PRO A 43 -44.30 8.48 15.44
C PRO A 43 -44.23 10.00 15.20
N THR A 44 -44.42 10.78 16.26
CA THR A 44 -44.16 12.22 16.26
C THR A 44 -42.65 12.41 16.17
N HIS A 45 -42.12 12.59 14.95
CA HIS A 45 -40.73 12.98 14.75
C HIS A 45 -40.50 14.37 15.37
N ALA A 46 -39.46 14.48 16.21
CA ALA A 46 -39.06 15.76 16.79
C ALA A 46 -38.74 16.77 15.66
N PRO A 47 -39.08 18.05 15.83
CA PRO A 47 -38.84 19.05 14.80
C PRO A 47 -37.34 19.20 14.49
N PRO A 48 -36.95 19.54 13.24
CA PRO A 48 -35.55 19.67 12.85
C PRO A 48 -34.80 20.67 13.71
N THR A 49 -33.63 20.28 14.20
CA THR A 49 -32.79 21.13 15.06
C THR A 49 -32.25 22.35 14.31
N LYS A 50 -31.83 23.37 15.07
CA LYS A 50 -31.21 24.59 14.52
C LYS A 50 -29.91 24.26 13.77
N GLN A 51 -29.15 23.29 14.26
CA GLN A 51 -27.89 22.84 13.70
C GLN A 51 -28.08 22.14 12.36
N LEU A 52 -29.09 21.26 12.27
CA LEU A 52 -29.46 20.61 11.00
C LEU A 52 -29.92 21.64 9.96
N ARG A 53 -30.74 22.63 10.34
CA ARG A 53 -31.14 23.73 9.45
C ARG A 53 -29.94 24.49 8.91
N LYS A 54 -29.04 24.93 9.80
CA LYS A 54 -27.80 25.61 9.42
C LYS A 54 -26.98 24.77 8.44
N ARG A 55 -26.87 23.46 8.69
CA ARG A 55 -26.15 22.55 7.79
C ARG A 55 -26.78 22.46 6.41
N VAL A 56 -28.11 22.32 6.33
CA VAL A 56 -28.82 22.28 5.06
C VAL A 56 -28.67 23.59 4.29
N ASP A 57 -28.72 24.74 4.98
CA ASP A 57 -28.50 26.04 4.35
C ASP A 57 -27.06 26.19 3.83
N GLU A 58 -26.06 25.74 4.59
CA GLU A 58 -24.65 25.68 4.12
C GLU A 58 -24.52 24.84 2.84
N MET A 59 -25.17 23.67 2.81
CA MET A 59 -25.19 22.78 1.64
C MET A 59 -25.92 23.39 0.44
N ARG A 60 -26.89 24.30 0.65
CA ARG A 60 -27.60 24.98 -0.43
C ARG A 60 -26.81 26.14 -1.04
N ILE A 61 -25.99 26.81 -0.23
CA ILE A 61 -25.20 27.97 -0.66
C ILE A 61 -24.02 27.53 -1.53
N ASN A 62 -23.32 26.47 -1.13
CA ASN A 62 -22.09 26.05 -1.81
C ASN A 62 -21.93 24.52 -1.80
N GLY A 63 -21.71 23.93 -2.97
CA GLY A 63 -21.46 22.49 -3.14
C GLY A 63 -20.21 21.97 -2.45
N CYS A 64 -19.20 22.81 -2.22
CA CYS A 64 -17.99 22.45 -1.49
C CYS A 64 -18.07 22.87 -0.02
N CYS A 65 -18.68 22.00 0.80
CA CYS A 65 -18.84 22.25 2.24
C CYS A 65 -18.56 21.01 3.14
N GLN A 66 -17.60 20.16 2.78
CA GLN A 66 -17.29 18.92 3.50
C GLN A 66 -16.56 19.24 4.82
N LYS A 67 -17.23 19.05 5.96
CA LYS A 67 -16.70 19.38 7.30
C LYS A 67 -15.76 18.35 7.90
N ILE A 68 -15.79 17.11 7.42
CA ILE A 68 -14.97 16.01 7.92
C ILE A 68 -14.54 15.13 6.75
N ALA A 69 -13.29 14.66 6.73
CA ALA A 69 -12.78 13.82 5.65
C ALA A 69 -11.82 12.76 6.21
N TRP A 70 -11.83 11.56 5.63
CA TRP A 70 -10.99 10.43 6.06
C TRP A 70 -10.01 10.03 4.95
N SER A 71 -8.71 10.04 5.25
CA SER A 71 -7.64 9.69 4.33
C SER A 71 -7.52 8.18 4.11
N ARG A 72 -6.93 7.78 2.98
CA ARG A 72 -6.57 6.38 2.70
C ARG A 72 -5.63 5.77 3.74
N GLN A 73 -4.86 6.58 4.45
CA GLN A 73 -3.92 6.14 5.48
C GLN A 73 -4.51 6.11 6.90
N GLY A 74 -5.79 6.45 7.06
CA GLY A 74 -6.47 6.36 8.35
C GLY A 74 -6.56 7.67 9.14
N THR A 75 -6.02 8.78 8.61
CA THR A 75 -6.13 10.12 9.22
C THR A 75 -7.52 10.69 8.99
N ILE A 76 -8.16 11.16 10.06
CA ILE A 76 -9.45 11.86 10.02
C ILE A 76 -9.17 13.34 10.27
N ALA A 77 -9.63 14.21 9.36
CA ALA A 77 -9.57 15.65 9.54
C ALA A 77 -11.00 16.20 9.64
N SER A 78 -11.27 17.00 10.68
CA SER A 78 -12.54 17.72 10.85
C SER A 78 -12.29 19.20 11.03
N ILE A 79 -13.20 20.05 10.55
CA ILE A 79 -13.12 21.50 10.78
C ILE A 79 -13.50 21.79 12.23
N ALA A 80 -12.69 22.59 12.93
CA ALA A 80 -12.97 23.01 14.30
C ALA A 80 -14.28 23.86 14.35
N PRO A 81 -15.00 23.90 15.49
CA PRO A 81 -16.28 24.62 15.58
C PRO A 81 -16.21 26.13 15.23
N ASP A 82 -15.04 26.76 15.40
CA ASP A 82 -14.79 28.16 15.05
C ASP A 82 -14.47 28.38 13.55
N GLY A 83 -14.19 27.31 12.81
CA GLY A 83 -13.74 27.36 11.42
C GLY A 83 -12.34 27.95 11.21
N GLN A 84 -11.55 28.17 12.26
CA GLN A 84 -10.21 28.77 12.21
C GLN A 84 -9.08 27.73 12.29
N ALA A 85 -9.44 26.46 12.48
CA ALA A 85 -8.50 25.35 12.51
C ALA A 85 -9.14 24.08 11.96
N ILE A 86 -8.31 23.08 11.68
CA ILE A 86 -8.73 21.70 11.54
C ILE A 86 -8.27 20.92 12.77
N GLU A 87 -9.01 19.89 13.12
CA GLU A 87 -8.65 18.93 14.14
C GLU A 87 -8.37 17.58 13.49
N LEU A 88 -7.19 17.02 13.77
CA LEU A 88 -6.76 15.74 13.26
C LEU A 88 -7.01 14.64 14.30
N ARG A 89 -7.53 13.50 13.86
CA ARG A 89 -7.80 12.30 14.67
C ARG A 89 -7.41 11.03 13.93
N TYR A 90 -7.21 9.96 14.70
CA TYR A 90 -6.86 8.64 14.20
C TYR A 90 -7.58 7.59 15.04
N LEU A 91 -7.72 6.39 14.48
CA LEU A 91 -8.09 5.24 15.28
C LEU A 91 -6.92 4.87 16.21
N ARG A 92 -7.22 4.67 17.50
CA ARG A 92 -6.26 4.24 18.51
C ARG A 92 -6.77 3.01 19.24
N THR A 93 -5.81 2.20 19.71
CA THR A 93 -6.06 1.12 20.65
C THR A 93 -5.85 1.63 22.08
N ASN A 94 -6.78 1.32 22.96
CA ASN A 94 -6.71 1.63 24.38
C ASN A 94 -5.61 0.75 25.03
N PRO A 95 -4.65 1.35 25.75
CA PRO A 95 -3.55 0.61 26.35
C PRO A 95 -3.97 -0.33 27.48
N LEU A 96 -5.15 -0.17 28.08
CA LEU A 96 -5.58 -0.98 29.22
C LEU A 96 -6.18 -2.33 28.81
N ASP A 97 -6.98 -2.34 27.74
CA ASP A 97 -7.79 -3.49 27.34
C ASP A 97 -7.72 -3.81 25.84
N GLY A 98 -7.00 -3.01 25.04
CA GLY A 98 -6.93 -3.15 23.59
C GLY A 98 -8.24 -2.83 22.86
N SER A 99 -9.21 -2.18 23.50
CA SER A 99 -10.42 -1.65 22.83
C SER A 99 -10.04 -0.53 21.84
N TRP A 100 -10.91 -0.24 20.88
CA TRP A 100 -10.66 0.79 19.88
C TRP A 100 -11.44 2.07 20.18
N GLY A 101 -10.88 3.21 19.81
CA GLY A 101 -11.54 4.51 19.90
C GLY A 101 -10.85 5.56 19.02
N LEU A 102 -11.38 6.78 19.03
CA LEU A 102 -10.71 7.93 18.43
C LEU A 102 -9.64 8.50 19.36
N SER A 103 -8.55 8.99 18.76
CA SER A 103 -7.59 9.85 19.46
C SER A 103 -8.24 11.18 19.85
N GLU A 104 -7.60 11.87 20.81
CA GLU A 104 -7.91 13.28 21.06
C GLU A 104 -7.63 14.13 19.81
N PRO A 105 -8.33 15.27 19.64
CA PRO A 105 -8.03 16.23 18.57
C PRO A 105 -6.59 16.73 18.65
N THR A 106 -5.89 16.71 17.52
CA THR A 106 -4.70 17.56 17.33
C THR A 106 -5.07 18.76 16.45
N PRO A 107 -5.11 19.98 16.99
CA PRO A 107 -5.44 21.17 16.20
C PRO A 107 -4.30 21.55 15.26
N CYS A 108 -4.66 22.03 14.06
CA CYS A 108 -3.75 22.58 13.06
C CYS A 108 -4.40 23.83 12.43
N SER A 109 -3.69 24.96 12.44
CA SER A 109 -4.19 26.26 11.95
C SER A 109 -3.23 26.96 10.99
N GLN A 110 -2.07 26.36 10.70
CA GLN A 110 -1.03 26.97 9.87
C GLN A 110 -1.25 26.66 8.38
N PHE A 111 -2.21 27.34 7.75
CA PHE A 111 -2.52 27.19 6.31
C PHE A 111 -1.87 28.29 5.44
N GLY A 112 -1.38 29.36 6.09
CA GLY A 112 -0.64 30.44 5.47
C GLY A 112 0.29 31.16 6.45
N THR A 113 0.89 32.26 6.01
CA THR A 113 1.84 33.07 6.79
C THR A 113 1.16 34.04 7.75
N SER A 114 -0.02 34.55 7.38
CA SER A 114 -0.81 35.43 8.24
C SER A 114 -1.62 34.63 9.27
N PRO A 115 -1.59 35.00 10.56
CA PRO A 115 -2.45 34.39 11.58
C PRO A 115 -3.91 34.83 11.48
N GLN A 116 -4.24 35.81 10.63
CA GLN A 116 -5.61 36.29 10.43
C GLN A 116 -6.26 35.61 9.22
N PHE A 117 -7.41 34.97 9.43
CA PHE A 117 -8.24 34.36 8.38
C PHE A 117 -9.07 35.43 7.66
N SER A 118 -8.38 36.30 6.92
CA SER A 118 -9.02 37.37 6.14
C SER A 118 -9.99 36.88 5.07
N GLY A 119 -9.84 35.64 4.58
CA GLY A 119 -10.75 34.97 3.65
C GLY A 119 -11.92 34.20 4.29
N GLY A 120 -12.13 34.36 5.61
CA GLY A 120 -13.21 33.68 6.34
C GLY A 120 -12.84 32.27 6.84
N PRO A 121 -13.83 31.52 7.36
CA PRO A 121 -13.59 30.21 7.96
C PRO A 121 -13.27 29.13 6.92
N VAL A 122 -12.59 28.07 7.35
CA VAL A 122 -12.46 26.82 6.59
C VAL A 122 -13.85 26.21 6.38
N VAL A 123 -14.16 25.85 5.14
CA VAL A 123 -15.48 25.30 4.76
C VAL A 123 -15.42 23.89 4.16
N HIS A 124 -14.27 23.50 3.58
CA HIS A 124 -14.16 22.23 2.86
C HIS A 124 -12.81 21.54 3.09
N LEU A 125 -12.86 20.21 3.22
CA LEU A 125 -11.71 19.31 3.34
C LEU A 125 -11.79 18.20 2.29
N ALA A 126 -10.70 17.96 1.56
CA ALA A 126 -10.64 16.90 0.56
C ALA A 126 -9.29 16.16 0.57
N TRP A 127 -9.32 14.85 0.80
CA TRP A 127 -8.13 13.99 0.78
C TRP A 127 -7.79 13.48 -0.62
N ALA A 128 -6.50 13.50 -0.96
CA ALA A 128 -5.96 12.84 -2.13
C ALA A 128 -5.99 11.31 -1.96
N ALA A 129 -6.17 10.61 -3.08
CA ALA A 129 -6.15 9.15 -3.17
C ALA A 129 -4.72 8.56 -3.25
N THR A 130 -3.72 9.25 -2.70
CA THR A 130 -2.29 8.96 -2.85
C THR A 130 -1.70 8.10 -1.73
N GLY A 131 -0.54 7.48 -2.00
CA GLY A 131 0.21 6.71 -0.99
C GLY A 131 0.78 7.60 0.13
N SER A 132 1.28 8.79 -0.21
CA SER A 132 1.53 9.87 0.76
C SER A 132 0.29 10.75 0.83
N PRO A 133 -0.44 10.78 1.95
CA PRO A 133 -1.74 11.43 2.00
C PRO A 133 -1.55 12.96 1.94
N GLU A 134 -2.26 13.58 1.00
CA GLU A 134 -2.34 15.04 0.85
C GLU A 134 -3.76 15.51 1.17
N LEU A 135 -3.89 16.60 1.91
CA LEU A 135 -5.17 17.19 2.30
C LEU A 135 -5.27 18.59 1.70
N ALA A 136 -6.34 18.83 0.93
CA ALA A 136 -6.74 20.18 0.56
C ALA A 136 -7.59 20.78 1.67
N VAL A 137 -7.21 21.98 2.14
CA VAL A 137 -7.95 22.79 3.11
C VAL A 137 -8.39 24.08 2.40
N ILE A 138 -9.69 24.33 2.36
CA ILE A 138 -10.29 25.42 1.58
C ILE A 138 -11.16 26.30 2.47
N ASP A 139 -10.97 27.62 2.41
CA ASP A 139 -11.81 28.59 3.09
C ASP A 139 -12.97 29.11 2.25
N ALA A 140 -13.84 29.91 2.88
CA ALA A 140 -15.01 30.50 2.27
C ALA A 140 -14.69 31.38 1.05
N ALA A 141 -13.55 32.08 1.04
CA ALA A 141 -13.10 32.89 -0.10
C ALA A 141 -12.49 32.06 -1.25
N GLY A 142 -12.32 30.75 -1.08
CA GLY A 142 -11.82 29.85 -2.12
C GLY A 142 -10.29 29.77 -2.20
N ARG A 143 -9.58 30.16 -1.15
CA ARG A 143 -8.13 29.97 -1.03
C ARG A 143 -7.83 28.52 -0.66
N VAL A 144 -6.76 27.94 -1.20
CA VAL A 144 -6.49 26.49 -1.12
C VAL A 144 -5.12 26.21 -0.50
N SER A 145 -5.06 25.63 0.70
CA SER A 145 -3.82 25.07 1.24
C SER A 145 -3.73 23.57 0.96
N ILE A 146 -2.54 23.07 0.64
CA ILE A 146 -2.28 21.63 0.48
C ILE A 146 -1.28 21.18 1.54
N LEU A 147 -1.73 20.28 2.40
CA LEU A 147 -0.97 19.71 3.50
C LEU A 147 -0.53 18.28 3.16
N THR A 148 0.65 17.86 3.62
CA THR A 148 1.16 16.49 3.48
C THR A 148 1.56 15.89 4.82
N PHE A 149 1.34 14.58 4.98
CA PHE A 149 1.56 13.85 6.24
C PHE A 149 2.63 12.77 6.08
N SER A 150 3.68 13.07 5.30
CA SER A 150 4.72 12.11 4.91
C SER A 150 5.64 11.64 6.06
N MET A 151 5.70 12.37 7.18
CA MET A 151 6.58 12.02 8.31
C MET A 151 5.87 11.88 9.65
N THR A 152 4.89 12.74 9.94
CA THR A 152 4.14 12.64 11.20
C THR A 152 2.66 12.60 10.89
N LEU A 153 1.94 11.81 11.67
CA LEU A 153 0.49 11.74 11.56
C LEU A 153 -0.13 13.06 12.02
N ASN A 154 0.32 13.62 13.14
CA ASN A 154 -0.34 14.71 13.85
C ASN A 154 0.11 16.12 13.43
N ARG A 155 1.26 16.25 12.75
CA ARG A 155 1.81 17.55 12.30
C ARG A 155 2.08 17.51 10.80
N PRO A 156 1.12 17.95 9.99
CA PRO A 156 1.33 18.04 8.56
C PRO A 156 2.38 19.10 8.21
N TYR A 157 3.01 18.95 7.04
CA TYR A 157 3.79 19.99 6.39
C TYR A 157 2.95 20.64 5.30
N SER A 158 3.08 21.96 5.14
CA SER A 158 2.44 22.66 4.04
C SER A 158 3.24 22.49 2.75
N LEU A 159 2.65 21.82 1.74
CA LEU A 159 3.18 21.77 0.37
C LEU A 159 2.82 23.05 -0.41
N ARG A 160 1.65 23.61 -0.11
CA ARG A 160 1.16 24.87 -0.67
C ARG A 160 0.46 25.67 0.42
N GLN A 161 0.90 26.89 0.62
CA GLN A 161 0.20 27.88 1.43
C GLN A 161 -0.78 28.67 0.55
N TRP A 162 -1.83 29.18 1.17
CA TRP A 162 -2.92 29.84 0.48
C TRP A 162 -2.75 31.37 0.33
N ASP A 163 -1.61 31.92 0.77
CA ASP A 163 -1.35 33.38 0.81
C ASP A 163 -1.36 34.04 -0.57
N ASP A 164 -1.00 33.27 -1.61
CA ASP A 164 -0.95 33.74 -3.00
C ASP A 164 -2.35 33.77 -3.67
N ASP A 165 -3.39 33.23 -3.02
CA ASP A 165 -4.74 33.20 -3.57
C ASP A 165 -5.50 34.52 -3.33
N PRO A 166 -6.26 35.03 -4.33
CA PRO A 166 -7.07 36.23 -4.16
C PRO A 166 -8.21 35.98 -3.16
N ILE A 167 -8.56 37.01 -2.39
CA ILE A 167 -9.73 37.02 -1.51
C ILE A 167 -10.88 37.67 -2.28
N ASP A 168 -11.69 36.84 -2.92
CA ASP A 168 -12.87 37.25 -3.70
C ASP A 168 -13.92 36.13 -3.67
N ASP A 169 -15.16 36.46 -3.33
CA ASP A 169 -16.27 35.51 -3.27
C ASP A 169 -16.54 34.83 -4.63
N LEU A 170 -16.21 35.49 -5.75
CA LEU A 170 -16.29 34.89 -7.08
C LEU A 170 -15.30 33.72 -7.27
N HIS A 171 -14.26 33.65 -6.44
CA HIS A 171 -13.29 32.57 -6.43
C HIS A 171 -13.58 31.49 -5.40
N ALA A 172 -14.67 31.61 -4.62
CA ALA A 172 -15.12 30.53 -3.74
C ALA A 172 -15.26 29.21 -4.53
N ILE A 173 -14.70 28.14 -3.97
CA ILE A 173 -14.71 26.82 -4.62
C ILE A 173 -16.07 26.16 -4.42
N VAL A 174 -16.64 25.60 -5.49
CA VAL A 174 -17.96 24.95 -5.53
C VAL A 174 -17.93 23.48 -5.96
N GLY A 175 -16.76 23.00 -6.39
CA GLY A 175 -16.50 21.58 -6.67
C GLY A 175 -15.02 21.27 -6.61
N THR A 176 -14.65 20.08 -6.12
CA THR A 176 -13.27 19.62 -6.01
C THR A 176 -13.11 18.19 -6.46
N TYR A 177 -11.98 17.84 -7.07
CA TYR A 177 -11.67 16.46 -7.44
C TYR A 177 -10.17 16.21 -7.52
N TRP A 178 -9.70 15.22 -6.78
CA TRP A 178 -8.34 14.72 -6.91
C TRP A 178 -8.25 13.76 -8.09
N LEU A 179 -7.28 13.99 -8.99
CA LEU A 179 -7.05 13.06 -10.09
C LEU A 179 -6.72 11.66 -9.56
N PRO A 180 -7.23 10.59 -10.21
CA PRO A 180 -6.87 9.25 -9.82
C PRO A 180 -5.38 9.01 -10.00
N LEU A 181 -4.86 8.01 -9.29
CA LEU A 181 -3.49 7.53 -9.51
C LEU A 181 -3.42 6.65 -10.76
N ILE A 182 -2.27 6.65 -11.43
CA ILE A 182 -1.98 5.72 -12.51
C ILE A 182 -2.11 4.28 -11.96
N PRO A 183 -2.97 3.42 -12.55
CA PRO A 183 -3.10 2.04 -12.12
C PRO A 183 -1.74 1.32 -12.20
N GLN A 184 -1.31 0.70 -11.10
CA GLN A 184 -0.10 -0.14 -11.13
C GLN A 184 -0.44 -1.46 -11.84
N LYS A 185 0.50 -1.99 -12.63
CA LYS A 185 0.37 -3.26 -13.35
C LYS A 185 0.28 -4.44 -12.35
N GLN A 186 -0.85 -4.65 -11.68
CA GLN A 186 -1.10 -5.83 -10.86
C GLN A 186 -2.53 -6.34 -11.06
N SER A 187 -2.62 -7.63 -11.42
CA SER A 187 -3.80 -8.49 -11.51
C SER A 187 -4.89 -8.09 -12.52
N SER A 188 -5.27 -9.05 -13.37
CA SER A 188 -6.32 -8.97 -14.41
C SER A 188 -7.76 -8.81 -13.89
N THR A 189 -7.94 -8.67 -12.57
CA THR A 189 -9.26 -8.72 -11.91
C THR A 189 -9.87 -7.35 -11.59
N PHE A 190 -9.18 -6.25 -11.87
CA PHE A 190 -9.68 -4.90 -11.54
C PHE A 190 -10.03 -4.07 -12.78
N VAL A 191 -11.18 -3.39 -12.73
CA VAL A 191 -11.54 -2.36 -13.70
C VAL A 191 -10.61 -1.16 -13.46
N PRO A 192 -9.81 -0.72 -14.45
CA PRO A 192 -8.92 0.42 -14.26
C PRO A 192 -9.76 1.68 -13.97
N ALA A 193 -9.29 2.51 -13.03
CA ALA A 193 -9.77 3.89 -12.93
C ALA A 193 -9.63 4.55 -14.31
N PHE A 194 -10.51 5.47 -14.67
CA PHE A 194 -10.35 6.25 -15.90
C PHE A 194 -9.42 7.44 -15.63
N GLY A 195 -8.54 7.79 -16.58
CA GLY A 195 -7.72 9.00 -16.50
C GLY A 195 -8.56 10.28 -16.63
N PRO A 196 -7.96 11.48 -16.61
CA PRO A 196 -6.53 11.76 -16.73
C PRO A 196 -5.75 11.54 -15.42
N TYR A 197 -4.43 11.33 -15.54
CA TYR A 197 -3.54 11.11 -14.40
C TYR A 197 -2.40 12.12 -14.41
N HIS A 198 -1.82 12.35 -13.24
CA HIS A 198 -0.53 13.03 -13.15
C HIS A 198 0.57 12.16 -13.83
N PRO A 199 1.50 12.73 -14.64
CA PRO A 199 2.51 11.96 -15.36
C PRO A 199 3.47 11.18 -14.44
N ASN A 200 3.74 11.72 -13.26
CA ASN A 200 4.46 11.02 -12.20
C ASN A 200 3.47 10.22 -11.33
N PRO A 201 3.58 8.87 -11.27
CA PRO A 201 2.65 8.01 -10.53
C PRO A 201 2.72 8.16 -9.00
N ALA A 202 3.73 8.86 -8.47
CA ALA A 202 3.89 9.12 -7.05
C ALA A 202 3.28 10.47 -6.60
N LYS A 203 2.77 11.28 -7.53
CA LYS A 203 2.26 12.63 -7.25
C LYS A 203 0.77 12.74 -7.59
N SER A 204 0.08 13.60 -6.87
CA SER A 204 -1.32 13.96 -7.07
C SER A 204 -1.46 15.28 -7.81
N ALA A 205 -2.68 15.52 -8.30
CA ALA A 205 -3.12 16.84 -8.74
C ALA A 205 -4.59 17.04 -8.33
N LEU A 206 -4.93 18.27 -7.94
CA LEU A 206 -6.25 18.67 -7.47
C LEU A 206 -6.90 19.60 -8.49
N LEU A 207 -8.14 19.30 -8.86
CA LEU A 207 -9.01 20.18 -9.63
C LEU A 207 -10.00 20.88 -8.71
N CYS A 208 -10.23 22.16 -8.94
CA CYS A 208 -11.23 22.96 -8.25
C CYS A 208 -12.05 23.76 -9.26
N VAL A 209 -13.36 23.83 -9.08
CA VAL A 209 -14.24 24.73 -9.83
C VAL A 209 -14.64 25.88 -8.93
N THR A 210 -14.50 27.11 -9.43
CA THR A 210 -14.89 28.35 -8.73
C THR A 210 -16.33 28.75 -9.05
N THR A 211 -16.90 29.63 -8.23
CA THR A 211 -18.23 30.22 -8.40
C THR A 211 -18.36 30.97 -9.73
N SER A 212 -17.29 31.60 -10.22
CA SER A 212 -17.21 32.23 -11.55
C SER A 212 -16.96 31.26 -12.72
N CYS A 213 -17.21 29.96 -12.54
CA CYS A 213 -17.07 28.93 -13.56
C CYS A 213 -15.63 28.75 -14.12
N VAL A 214 -14.61 29.08 -13.33
CA VAL A 214 -13.19 28.79 -13.66
C VAL A 214 -12.76 27.46 -13.06
N LEU A 215 -12.20 26.57 -13.90
CA LEU A 215 -11.52 25.33 -13.50
C LEU A 215 -10.05 25.61 -13.20
N LYS A 216 -9.62 25.39 -11.95
CA LYS A 216 -8.22 25.47 -11.50
C LYS A 216 -7.65 24.07 -11.33
N LEU A 217 -6.42 23.85 -11.79
CA LEU A 217 -5.64 22.63 -11.59
C LEU A 217 -4.40 22.96 -10.76
N PHE A 218 -4.31 22.43 -9.55
CA PHE A 218 -3.11 22.46 -8.70
C PHE A 218 -2.33 21.16 -8.90
N PHE A 219 -1.06 21.24 -9.24
CA PHE A 219 -0.23 20.08 -9.57
C PHE A 219 1.21 20.23 -9.07
N SER A 220 1.79 19.11 -8.65
CA SER A 220 3.16 19.09 -8.11
C SER A 220 4.19 18.92 -9.22
N GLN A 221 5.07 19.90 -9.38
CA GLN A 221 6.24 19.81 -10.25
C GLN A 221 7.18 18.70 -9.80
N ASN A 222 8.11 18.27 -10.67
CA ASN A 222 9.06 17.20 -10.34
C ASN A 222 9.93 17.50 -9.10
N ASN A 223 10.18 18.78 -8.80
CA ASN A 223 10.87 19.27 -7.60
C ASN A 223 9.99 19.36 -6.33
N ASN A 224 8.76 18.85 -6.36
CA ASN A 224 7.74 18.91 -5.29
C ASN A 224 7.14 20.30 -5.01
N LYS A 225 7.48 21.32 -5.79
CA LYS A 225 6.77 22.60 -5.70
C LYS A 225 5.39 22.48 -6.37
N VAL A 226 4.33 22.89 -5.67
CA VAL A 226 2.99 22.97 -6.25
C VAL A 226 2.88 24.22 -7.12
N GLN A 227 2.32 24.06 -8.31
CA GLN A 227 1.93 25.15 -9.21
C GLN A 227 0.46 24.98 -9.60
N ASP A 228 -0.13 26.04 -10.12
CA ASP A 228 -1.49 26.03 -10.61
C ASP A 228 -1.61 26.54 -12.06
N THR A 229 -2.66 26.10 -12.73
CA THR A 229 -3.10 26.59 -14.03
C THR A 229 -4.62 26.63 -14.06
N SER A 230 -5.21 27.50 -14.88
CA SER A 230 -6.66 27.70 -14.91
C SER A 230 -7.24 27.71 -16.31
N LEU A 231 -8.52 27.36 -16.42
CA LEU A 231 -9.33 27.36 -17.63
C LEU A 231 -10.73 27.88 -17.30
N GLU A 232 -11.17 28.92 -17.98
CA GLU A 232 -12.56 29.38 -17.93
C GLU A 232 -13.46 28.35 -18.63
N LEU A 233 -14.46 27.82 -17.91
CA LEU A 233 -15.46 26.89 -18.48
C LEU A 233 -16.61 27.66 -19.12
N GLU A 234 -16.97 28.80 -18.55
CA GLU A 234 -18.04 29.67 -19.03
C GLU A 234 -17.84 31.08 -18.49
N SER A 235 -18.12 32.09 -19.31
CA SER A 235 -18.03 33.48 -18.89
C SER A 235 -19.27 33.88 -18.10
N ALA A 236 -19.10 34.16 -16.80
CA ALA A 236 -20.16 34.71 -15.98
C ALA A 236 -20.38 36.19 -16.33
N THR A 237 -21.52 36.49 -16.97
CA THR A 237 -21.88 37.87 -17.37
C THR A 237 -22.87 38.52 -16.40
N SER A 238 -23.53 37.71 -15.59
CA SER A 238 -24.53 38.10 -14.59
C SER A 238 -24.41 37.22 -13.33
N SER A 239 -25.05 37.64 -12.24
CA SER A 239 -25.15 36.83 -11.01
C SER A 239 -25.86 35.49 -11.24
N ASP A 240 -26.70 35.40 -12.26
CA ASP A 240 -27.48 34.22 -12.62
C ASP A 240 -26.61 33.13 -13.25
N ASP A 241 -25.48 33.51 -13.86
CA ASP A 241 -24.52 32.62 -14.51
C ASP A 241 -23.56 31.94 -13.51
N LEU A 242 -23.53 32.41 -12.25
CA LEU A 242 -22.62 31.89 -11.23
C LEU A 242 -22.96 30.44 -10.87
N ALA A 243 -21.92 29.60 -10.77
CA ALA A 243 -22.05 28.23 -10.32
C ALA A 243 -22.21 28.19 -8.80
N THR A 244 -23.19 27.43 -8.32
CA THR A 244 -23.40 27.17 -6.88
C THR A 244 -22.84 25.81 -6.47
N HIS A 245 -22.89 24.84 -7.38
CA HIS A 245 -22.45 23.47 -7.17
C HIS A 245 -21.71 22.95 -8.40
N ALA A 246 -20.63 22.21 -8.16
CA ALA A 246 -19.93 21.48 -9.20
C ALA A 246 -19.49 20.10 -8.71
N SER A 247 -19.57 19.10 -9.60
CA SER A 247 -19.03 17.76 -9.34
C SER A 247 -18.24 17.30 -10.57
N ILE A 248 -17.12 16.61 -10.34
CA ILE A 248 -16.18 16.20 -11.39
C ILE A 248 -15.94 14.70 -11.27
N CYS A 249 -15.91 14.00 -12.40
CA CYS A 249 -15.45 12.61 -12.45
C CYS A 249 -14.58 12.33 -13.69
N SER A 250 -13.72 11.32 -13.59
CA SER A 250 -12.97 10.79 -14.73
C SER A 250 -13.83 9.88 -15.60
N GLU A 251 -13.73 10.04 -16.92
CA GLU A 251 -14.51 9.31 -17.92
C GLU A 251 -13.60 8.57 -18.92
N LYS A 252 -14.17 7.59 -19.63
CA LYS A 252 -13.48 6.84 -20.69
C LYS A 252 -12.73 7.76 -21.65
N GLY A 253 -11.53 7.33 -22.04
CA GLY A 253 -10.66 8.08 -22.95
C GLY A 253 -9.78 9.13 -22.27
N GLY A 254 -9.74 9.18 -20.93
CA GLY A 254 -8.88 10.12 -20.21
C GLY A 254 -9.45 11.54 -20.13
N MET A 255 -10.77 11.67 -20.33
CA MET A 255 -11.50 12.93 -20.26
C MET A 255 -12.13 13.11 -18.88
N LEU A 256 -12.38 14.35 -18.49
CA LEU A 256 -13.15 14.71 -17.32
C LEU A 256 -14.57 15.07 -17.73
N LEU A 257 -15.54 14.67 -16.92
CA LEU A 257 -16.89 15.22 -16.95
C LEU A 257 -17.07 16.13 -15.74
N ILE A 258 -17.60 17.33 -15.98
CA ILE A 258 -17.86 18.33 -14.96
C ILE A 258 -19.34 18.68 -15.04
N ALA A 259 -20.11 18.37 -13.99
CA ALA A 259 -21.47 18.85 -13.82
C ALA A 259 -21.47 20.17 -13.04
N LEU A 260 -22.24 21.15 -13.49
CA LEU A 260 -22.37 22.49 -12.91
C LEU A 260 -23.85 22.82 -12.72
N VAL A 261 -24.20 23.39 -11.56
CA VAL A 261 -25.52 24.00 -11.34
C VAL A 261 -25.38 25.49 -11.11
N THR A 262 -26.06 26.30 -11.91
CA THR A 262 -26.01 27.77 -11.82
C THR A 262 -27.11 28.33 -10.93
N ALA A 263 -26.95 29.58 -10.47
CA ALA A 263 -27.97 30.32 -9.74
C ALA A 263 -29.28 30.47 -10.54
N SER A 264 -29.19 30.55 -11.88
CA SER A 264 -30.32 30.56 -12.82
C SER A 264 -31.02 29.20 -12.98
N ARG A 265 -30.72 28.21 -12.13
CA ARG A 265 -31.29 26.87 -12.15
C ARG A 265 -30.99 26.04 -13.41
N GLN A 266 -29.86 26.29 -14.06
CA GLN A 266 -29.39 25.44 -15.17
C GLN A 266 -28.45 24.34 -14.66
N LEU A 267 -28.62 23.13 -15.18
CA LEU A 267 -27.68 22.03 -15.05
C LEU A 267 -26.90 21.90 -16.35
N LYS A 268 -25.58 22.08 -16.27
CA LYS A 268 -24.65 22.00 -17.39
C LYS A 268 -23.68 20.86 -17.18
N VAL A 269 -23.34 20.14 -18.25
CA VAL A 269 -22.28 19.13 -18.25
C VAL A 269 -21.23 19.54 -19.28
N VAL A 270 -19.98 19.62 -18.83
CA VAL A 270 -18.82 20.00 -19.63
C VAL A 270 -17.84 18.83 -19.71
N ARG A 271 -17.23 18.63 -20.87
CA ARG A 271 -16.13 17.69 -21.06
C ARG A 271 -14.81 18.46 -21.07
N ALA A 272 -13.87 18.09 -20.20
CA ALA A 272 -12.55 18.71 -20.15
C ALA A 272 -11.42 17.68 -20.38
N ALA A 273 -10.29 18.13 -20.89
CA ALA A 273 -9.09 17.32 -21.11
C ALA A 273 -7.87 18.05 -20.54
N ILE A 274 -6.93 17.29 -19.96
CA ILE A 274 -5.65 17.79 -19.49
C ILE A 274 -4.55 17.25 -20.41
N HIS A 275 -3.83 18.17 -21.06
CA HIS A 275 -2.67 17.86 -21.88
C HIS A 275 -1.41 18.24 -21.12
N TRP A 276 -0.70 17.23 -20.62
CA TRP A 276 0.59 17.44 -19.97
C TRP A 276 1.66 17.68 -21.04
N ALA A 277 1.94 18.94 -21.40
CA ALA A 277 2.97 19.24 -22.38
C ALA A 277 4.35 18.91 -21.78
N SER A 278 5.02 17.89 -22.32
CA SER A 278 6.47 17.76 -22.16
C SER A 278 7.10 18.78 -23.11
N SER A 279 7.84 19.77 -22.59
CA SER A 279 8.59 20.71 -23.43
C SER A 279 9.40 19.96 -24.48
N HIS A 280 9.42 20.45 -25.72
CA HIS A 280 10.19 19.88 -26.82
C HIS A 280 11.60 19.46 -26.37
N GLN A 281 11.99 18.25 -26.79
CA GLN A 281 13.20 17.56 -26.36
C GLN A 281 14.47 18.37 -26.69
N ASP A 282 15.16 18.84 -25.66
CA ASP A 282 16.60 19.03 -25.72
C ASP A 282 17.25 17.78 -25.07
N LYS A 283 18.05 17.03 -25.83
CA LYS A 283 18.51 15.66 -25.50
C LYS A 283 19.47 15.57 -24.30
N GLN A 284 19.65 16.66 -23.54
CA GLN A 284 20.64 16.80 -22.46
C GLN A 284 20.04 16.88 -21.05
N VAL A 285 18.72 17.00 -20.88
CA VAL A 285 18.10 17.18 -19.55
C VAL A 285 17.42 15.88 -19.08
N PRO A 286 17.70 15.35 -17.88
CA PRO A 286 17.03 14.16 -17.34
C PRO A 286 15.50 14.33 -17.32
N PRO A 287 14.70 13.28 -17.60
CA PRO A 287 13.24 13.37 -17.66
C PRO A 287 12.58 13.83 -16.35
N GLN A 288 13.26 13.63 -15.21
CA GLN A 288 12.81 14.09 -13.89
C GLN A 288 13.09 15.59 -13.63
N SER A 289 13.83 16.27 -14.50
CA SER A 289 14.13 17.71 -14.39
C SER A 289 13.37 18.57 -15.39
N ILE A 290 12.57 17.96 -16.28
CA ILE A 290 11.72 18.69 -17.22
C ILE A 290 10.52 19.26 -16.44
N PRO A 291 10.27 20.58 -16.48
CA PRO A 291 9.10 21.17 -15.85
C PRO A 291 7.83 20.73 -16.59
N LEU A 292 6.78 20.42 -15.82
CA LEU A 292 5.47 20.08 -16.34
C LEU A 292 4.70 21.37 -16.65
N ASN A 293 4.16 21.50 -17.86
CA ASN A 293 3.31 22.64 -18.23
C ASN A 293 1.96 22.12 -18.76
N PRO A 294 1.03 21.72 -17.88
CA PRO A 294 -0.27 21.22 -18.31
C PRO A 294 -1.10 22.33 -18.95
N THR A 295 -1.76 22.02 -20.07
CA THR A 295 -2.79 22.85 -20.69
C THR A 295 -4.13 22.14 -20.62
N MET A 296 -5.19 22.89 -20.36
CA MET A 296 -6.56 22.36 -20.26
C MET A 296 -7.40 22.85 -21.42
N GLN A 297 -8.26 21.98 -21.95
CA GLN A 297 -9.23 22.31 -22.99
C GLN A 297 -10.59 21.75 -22.60
N HIS A 298 -11.68 22.45 -22.94
CA HIS A 298 -13.03 21.99 -22.64
C HIS A 298 -13.97 22.14 -23.84
N ARG A 299 -15.11 21.42 -23.77
CA ARG A 299 -16.27 21.57 -24.66
C ARG A 299 -17.56 21.32 -23.89
N SER A 300 -18.58 22.14 -24.13
CA SER A 300 -19.92 21.89 -23.57
C SER A 300 -20.49 20.56 -24.11
N ALA A 301 -21.11 19.77 -23.23
CA ALA A 301 -21.70 18.48 -23.59
C ALA A 301 -23.22 18.52 -23.56
N ALA A 302 -23.84 19.04 -22.50
CA ALA A 302 -25.30 19.15 -22.40
C ALA A 302 -25.70 20.28 -21.44
N VAL A 303 -26.84 20.90 -21.70
CA VAL A 303 -27.44 21.93 -20.82
C VAL A 303 -28.94 21.65 -20.71
N THR A 304 -29.48 21.71 -19.50
CA THR A 304 -30.93 21.59 -19.23
C THR A 304 -31.30 22.44 -18.01
N THR A 305 -32.59 22.61 -17.76
CA THR A 305 -33.08 23.13 -16.48
C THR A 305 -33.23 21.95 -15.53
N TRP A 306 -32.67 22.04 -14.31
CA TRP A 306 -32.74 20.95 -13.36
C TRP A 306 -34.14 20.82 -12.70
N LEU A 307 -34.97 21.86 -12.82
CA LEU A 307 -36.41 21.81 -12.55
C LEU A 307 -37.20 21.57 -13.84
N GLN A 308 -37.47 20.31 -14.19
CA GLN A 308 -38.52 19.97 -15.17
C GLN A 308 -39.81 19.68 -14.40
N HIS A 309 -40.79 20.58 -14.49
CA HIS A 309 -42.12 20.39 -13.88
C HIS A 309 -42.92 19.39 -14.72
N GLY A 310 -43.55 18.41 -14.08
CA GLY A 310 -44.64 17.64 -14.68
C GLY A 310 -45.89 18.50 -14.78
N ALA A 311 -46.75 18.26 -15.77
CA ALA A 311 -48.04 18.92 -15.87
C ALA A 311 -48.95 18.47 -14.69
N GLY A 312 -48.86 19.14 -13.54
CA GLY A 312 -49.72 18.86 -12.38
C GLY A 312 -49.20 19.23 -10.98
N GLU A 313 -47.95 19.66 -10.79
CA GLU A 313 -47.43 19.95 -9.44
C GLU A 313 -47.67 21.40 -8.98
N SER A 314 -48.06 21.58 -7.72
CA SER A 314 -48.45 22.88 -7.12
C SER A 314 -47.24 23.70 -6.65
N GLN A 315 -47.29 25.02 -6.86
CA GLN A 315 -46.26 26.01 -6.48
C GLN A 315 -46.27 26.30 -4.96
N VAL A 316 -45.72 25.41 -4.14
CA VAL A 316 -45.51 25.71 -2.71
C VAL A 316 -44.03 25.51 -2.34
N ASP A 317 -43.46 26.59 -1.77
CA ASP A 317 -42.11 26.82 -1.28
C ASP A 317 -40.94 26.97 -2.26
N ILE A 318 -40.64 28.23 -2.63
CA ILE A 318 -39.41 28.67 -3.32
C ILE A 318 -38.11 28.27 -2.57
N SER A 319 -38.18 28.03 -1.24
CA SER A 319 -37.04 27.53 -0.44
C SER A 319 -36.84 26.02 -0.53
N SER A 320 -37.86 25.27 -0.96
CA SER A 320 -37.80 23.82 -1.22
C SER A 320 -37.12 23.49 -2.57
N ASP A 321 -36.97 24.51 -3.43
CA ASP A 321 -36.36 24.47 -4.76
C ASP A 321 -34.84 24.70 -4.74
N GLN A 322 -34.15 24.43 -3.63
CA GLN A 322 -32.70 24.60 -3.57
C GLN A 322 -31.99 23.24 -3.52
N ILE A 323 -31.03 23.07 -4.44
CA ILE A 323 -30.15 21.91 -4.47
C ILE A 323 -29.25 21.93 -3.23
N SER A 324 -29.12 20.80 -2.55
CA SER A 324 -28.23 20.62 -1.40
C SER A 324 -27.03 19.73 -1.71
N HIS A 325 -27.04 19.02 -2.83
CA HIS A 325 -25.91 18.19 -3.25
C HIS A 325 -25.96 17.91 -4.76
N LEU A 326 -24.79 17.85 -5.40
CA LEU A 326 -24.61 17.50 -6.80
C LEU A 326 -23.52 16.45 -6.90
N GLU A 327 -23.79 15.34 -7.59
CA GLU A 327 -22.81 14.29 -7.82
C GLU A 327 -22.87 13.76 -9.25
N ILE A 328 -21.73 13.63 -9.92
CA ILE A 328 -21.63 13.00 -11.25
C ILE A 328 -20.94 11.64 -11.17
N LEU A 329 -21.61 10.62 -11.68
CA LEU A 329 -21.14 9.24 -11.71
C LEU A 329 -20.59 8.91 -13.11
N PRO A 330 -19.35 8.42 -13.24
CA PRO A 330 -18.73 8.10 -14.53
C PRO A 330 -19.32 6.82 -15.13
N SER A 331 -19.20 6.59 -16.44
CA SER A 331 -19.69 5.34 -17.05
C SER A 331 -19.19 4.08 -16.32
N ALA A 332 -20.08 3.19 -15.89
CA ALA A 332 -19.72 1.96 -15.17
C ALA A 332 -19.89 0.71 -16.03
N LEU A 333 -19.00 -0.27 -15.86
CA LEU A 333 -19.10 -1.57 -16.51
C LEU A 333 -20.22 -2.40 -15.86
N VAL A 334 -21.26 -2.73 -16.63
CA VAL A 334 -22.44 -3.49 -16.18
C VAL A 334 -22.31 -4.96 -16.53
N SER A 335 -21.83 -5.27 -17.74
CA SER A 335 -21.52 -6.62 -18.21
C SER A 335 -20.22 -6.61 -19.03
N SER A 336 -19.69 -7.78 -19.42
CA SER A 336 -18.40 -7.89 -20.11
C SER A 336 -18.23 -6.95 -21.32
N ASN A 337 -19.33 -6.59 -21.99
CA ASN A 337 -19.33 -5.71 -23.17
C ASN A 337 -20.27 -4.49 -23.06
N SER A 338 -20.93 -4.25 -21.92
CA SER A 338 -21.91 -3.15 -21.77
C SER A 338 -21.54 -2.21 -20.63
N PHE A 339 -21.67 -0.91 -20.88
CA PHE A 339 -21.47 0.13 -19.89
C PHE A 339 -22.74 0.94 -19.69
N ALA A 340 -23.06 1.23 -18.44
CA ALA A 340 -24.05 2.22 -18.08
C ALA A 340 -23.50 3.61 -18.43
N PRO A 341 -24.36 4.49 -18.96
CA PRO A 341 -23.97 5.87 -19.23
C PRO A 341 -23.67 6.66 -17.95
N PRO A 342 -23.01 7.82 -18.08
CA PRO A 342 -22.80 8.74 -16.96
C PRO A 342 -24.15 9.22 -16.39
N LEU A 343 -24.21 9.36 -15.08
CA LEU A 343 -25.43 9.77 -14.37
C LEU A 343 -25.11 10.99 -13.49
N VAL A 344 -25.92 12.04 -13.57
CA VAL A 344 -25.86 13.18 -12.65
C VAL A 344 -26.98 13.04 -11.64
N LEU A 345 -26.64 13.12 -10.36
CA LEU A 345 -27.56 13.14 -9.23
C LEU A 345 -27.64 14.56 -8.67
N THR A 346 -28.84 15.10 -8.56
CA THR A 346 -29.10 16.37 -7.89
C THR A 346 -30.04 16.11 -6.71
N VAL A 347 -29.61 16.47 -5.51
CA VAL A 347 -30.39 16.28 -4.28
C VAL A 347 -31.01 17.60 -3.86
N ARG A 348 -32.30 17.58 -3.57
CA ARG A 348 -33.00 18.66 -2.85
C ARG A 348 -33.40 18.16 -1.49
N SER A 349 -33.13 18.95 -0.46
CA SER A 349 -33.53 18.62 0.92
C SER A 349 -34.54 19.63 1.42
N TYR A 350 -35.67 19.12 1.90
CA TYR A 350 -36.77 19.90 2.44
C TYR A 350 -36.84 19.76 3.96
N LEU A 351 -36.90 20.91 4.63
CA LEU A 351 -37.09 21.01 6.08
C LEU A 351 -38.38 21.81 6.32
N PRO A 352 -39.35 21.26 7.08
CA PRO A 352 -40.60 21.95 7.40
C PRO A 352 -40.37 23.35 8.00
N SER A 353 -41.24 24.31 7.71
CA SER A 353 -41.16 25.63 8.36
C SER A 353 -41.55 25.53 9.85
N MET A 354 -40.85 26.27 10.71
CA MET A 354 -41.17 26.37 12.15
C MET A 354 -42.54 27.01 12.42
N THR A 355 -43.13 27.67 11.42
CA THR A 355 -44.39 28.40 11.51
C THR A 355 -45.53 27.73 10.72
N SER A 356 -45.29 26.58 10.09
CA SER A 356 -46.32 25.88 9.31
C SER A 356 -47.29 25.15 10.25
N PRO A 357 -48.61 25.35 10.12
CA PRO A 357 -49.61 24.61 10.91
C PRO A 357 -49.82 23.17 10.42
N PHE A 358 -49.18 22.77 9.31
CA PHE A 358 -49.26 21.43 8.75
C PHE A 358 -48.11 20.56 9.25
N HIS A 359 -48.39 19.28 9.55
CA HIS A 359 -47.38 18.26 9.85
C HIS A 359 -46.63 17.89 8.56
N GLU A 360 -45.79 18.79 8.06
CA GLU A 360 -44.91 18.51 6.94
C GLU A 360 -43.74 17.65 7.43
N GLN A 361 -43.46 16.57 6.70
CA GLN A 361 -42.35 15.68 7.00
C GLN A 361 -41.06 16.17 6.34
N VAL A 362 -39.94 15.89 6.98
CA VAL A 362 -38.62 16.08 6.40
C VAL A 362 -38.46 15.11 5.23
N GLN A 363 -37.94 15.60 4.09
CA GLN A 363 -37.70 14.75 2.93
C GLN A 363 -36.49 15.21 2.11
N SER A 364 -35.85 14.27 1.42
CA SER A 364 -34.87 14.54 0.37
C SER A 364 -35.32 13.91 -0.94
N ILE A 365 -35.19 14.66 -2.03
CA ILE A 365 -35.54 14.23 -3.38
C ILE A 365 -34.26 14.12 -4.20
N ILE A 366 -34.01 12.95 -4.78
CA ILE A 366 -32.89 12.69 -5.69
C ILE A 366 -33.42 12.71 -7.12
N ASP A 367 -33.16 13.80 -7.82
CA ASP A 367 -33.39 13.93 -9.25
C ASP A 367 -32.21 13.30 -10.02
N ARG A 368 -32.51 12.47 -11.02
CA ARG A 368 -31.51 11.66 -11.75
C ARG A 368 -31.48 12.03 -13.22
N TRP A 369 -30.28 12.27 -13.77
CA TRP A 369 -30.09 12.72 -15.15
C TRP A 369 -29.08 11.85 -15.86
N GLU A 370 -29.54 11.13 -16.88
CA GLU A 370 -28.68 10.29 -17.69
C GLU A 370 -28.10 11.07 -18.86
N LEU A 371 -26.77 10.98 -19.07
CA LEU A 371 -26.11 11.60 -20.21
C LEU A 371 -26.20 10.67 -21.43
N VAL A 372 -27.13 10.98 -22.34
CA VAL A 372 -27.41 10.18 -23.53
C VAL A 372 -26.78 10.84 -24.76
N VAL A 373 -26.12 10.03 -25.60
CA VAL A 373 -25.61 10.45 -26.91
C VAL A 373 -26.58 9.93 -27.96
N ASP A 374 -27.36 10.81 -28.57
CA ASP A 374 -28.25 10.44 -29.66
C ASP A 374 -27.38 10.25 -30.91
N SER A 375 -27.23 8.99 -31.35
CA SER A 375 -26.66 8.71 -32.67
C SER A 375 -27.69 9.09 -33.73
N PRO A 376 -27.32 9.73 -34.85
CA PRO A 376 -28.27 10.00 -35.92
C PRO A 376 -28.66 8.66 -36.57
N ALA A 377 -29.70 8.03 -36.05
CA ALA A 377 -30.39 6.95 -36.75
C ALA A 377 -31.09 7.56 -37.95
N GLN A 378 -30.46 7.43 -39.12
CA GLN A 378 -31.12 7.57 -40.41
C GLN A 378 -32.15 6.43 -40.54
N ALA A 379 -33.33 6.62 -39.96
CA ALA A 379 -34.55 5.97 -40.43
C ALA A 379 -35.35 7.05 -41.17
N LEU A 380 -34.96 7.31 -42.43
CA LEU A 380 -35.86 7.98 -43.36
C LEU A 380 -37.14 7.15 -43.43
N HIS A 381 -38.28 7.76 -43.13
CA HIS A 381 -39.59 7.14 -43.33
C HIS A 381 -39.73 6.76 -44.81
N VAL A 382 -40.21 5.54 -45.11
CA VAL A 382 -40.29 4.93 -46.47
C VAL A 382 -40.92 5.87 -47.52
N ALA A 383 -41.80 6.78 -47.09
CA ALA A 383 -42.41 7.80 -47.96
C ALA A 383 -41.40 8.79 -48.60
N PHE A 384 -40.20 8.95 -48.05
CA PHE A 384 -39.17 9.88 -48.55
C PHE A 384 -38.15 9.23 -49.50
N GLU A 385 -38.22 7.91 -49.77
CA GLU A 385 -37.34 7.24 -50.74
C GLU A 385 -37.74 7.47 -52.21
N GLN A 386 -38.93 7.99 -52.50
CA GLN A 386 -39.44 8.13 -53.87
C GLN A 386 -39.22 9.50 -54.52
N VAL A 387 -38.49 10.43 -53.89
CA VAL A 387 -38.18 11.73 -54.51
C VAL A 387 -36.71 11.78 -54.91
N GLY A 388 -36.46 11.53 -56.20
CA GLY A 388 -35.14 11.49 -56.79
C GLY A 388 -34.40 12.84 -56.84
N THR A 389 -33.09 12.71 -56.67
CA THR A 389 -31.99 13.53 -57.23
C THR A 389 -32.02 15.06 -57.04
N LYS A 390 -31.27 15.54 -56.02
CA LYS A 390 -30.19 16.55 -56.17
C LYS A 390 -29.39 16.78 -54.88
N ALA A 391 -28.07 16.64 -55.00
CA ALA A 391 -26.97 16.97 -54.07
C ALA A 391 -26.86 16.17 -52.74
N PRO A 392 -25.66 15.68 -52.36
CA PRO A 392 -25.43 15.19 -51.01
C PRO A 392 -25.43 16.38 -50.03
N PRO A 393 -26.08 16.28 -48.85
CA PRO A 393 -25.96 17.32 -47.84
C PRO A 393 -24.51 17.33 -47.32
N SER A 394 -23.78 18.41 -47.61
CA SER A 394 -22.52 18.73 -46.96
C SER A 394 -22.80 19.15 -45.52
N GLY A 395 -22.93 18.16 -44.64
CA GLY A 395 -23.18 18.35 -43.22
C GLY A 395 -23.20 17.02 -42.50
N THR A 396 -22.05 16.54 -42.04
CA THR A 396 -21.98 15.52 -41.00
C THR A 396 -22.65 16.09 -39.74
N THR A 397 -23.89 15.70 -39.49
CA THR A 397 -24.60 16.07 -38.26
C THR A 397 -23.87 15.42 -37.08
N GLN A 398 -23.19 16.26 -36.28
CA GLN A 398 -22.48 15.81 -35.09
C GLN A 398 -23.47 15.14 -34.12
N PRO A 399 -23.09 14.06 -33.42
CA PRO A 399 -23.95 13.43 -32.43
C PRO A 399 -24.30 14.42 -31.32
N ILE A 400 -25.59 14.60 -31.05
CA ILE A 400 -26.07 15.51 -30.00
C ILE A 400 -26.07 14.76 -28.68
N THR A 401 -25.42 15.33 -27.67
CA THR A 401 -25.49 14.82 -26.30
C THR A 401 -26.54 15.60 -25.53
N ARG A 402 -27.43 14.91 -24.80
CA ARG A 402 -28.46 15.54 -23.97
C ARG A 402 -28.60 14.86 -22.62
N LEU A 403 -29.19 15.58 -21.67
CA LEU A 403 -29.55 15.05 -20.35
C LEU A 403 -30.99 14.55 -20.39
N ARG A 404 -31.19 13.27 -20.09
CA ARG A 404 -32.50 12.63 -19.97
C ARG A 404 -32.85 12.53 -18.48
N LYS A 405 -33.91 13.23 -18.05
CA LYS A 405 -34.43 13.10 -16.68
C LYS A 405 -35.03 11.71 -16.49
N LEU A 406 -34.63 11.01 -15.43
CA LEU A 406 -35.24 9.77 -14.96
C LEU A 406 -36.19 10.06 -13.80
N GLU A 407 -36.96 9.07 -13.39
CA GLU A 407 -37.88 9.19 -12.26
C GLU A 407 -37.12 9.57 -10.97
N PRO A 408 -37.56 10.65 -10.27
CA PRO A 408 -36.96 11.09 -9.03
C PRO A 408 -37.26 10.11 -7.89
N ILE A 409 -36.39 10.08 -6.89
CA ILE A 409 -36.55 9.22 -5.70
C ILE A 409 -36.77 10.12 -4.50
N VAL A 410 -37.88 9.89 -3.79
CA VAL A 410 -38.22 10.63 -2.56
C VAL A 410 -37.86 9.77 -1.36
N LEU A 411 -37.10 10.34 -0.43
CA LEU A 411 -36.72 9.74 0.85
C LEU A 411 -37.24 10.61 1.98
N ASP A 412 -37.73 10.00 3.05
CA ASP A 412 -38.31 10.63 4.25
C ASP A 412 -37.25 11.12 5.26
N LYS A 413 -36.03 11.37 4.78
CA LYS A 413 -34.86 11.74 5.59
C LYS A 413 -33.99 12.76 4.87
N VAL A 414 -33.31 13.63 5.62
CA VAL A 414 -32.29 14.54 5.04
C VAL A 414 -31.04 13.76 4.69
N ILE A 415 -30.65 13.81 3.43
CA ILE A 415 -29.34 13.34 2.96
C ILE A 415 -28.27 14.37 3.33
N ILE A 416 -27.20 13.91 4.00
CA ILE A 416 -26.06 14.75 4.38
C ILE A 416 -24.77 14.40 3.61
N SER A 417 -24.69 13.20 3.03
CA SER A 417 -23.56 12.76 2.23
C SER A 417 -23.97 11.63 1.29
N ILE A 418 -23.40 11.63 0.08
CA ILE A 418 -23.46 10.52 -0.87
C ILE A 418 -22.02 10.06 -1.14
N HIS A 419 -21.80 8.75 -1.15
CA HIS A 419 -20.49 8.15 -1.39
C HIS A 419 -20.60 6.95 -2.34
N MET A 420 -19.63 6.78 -3.23
CA MET A 420 -19.59 5.66 -4.18
C MET A 420 -18.74 4.51 -3.63
N MET A 421 -19.29 3.30 -3.64
CA MET A 421 -18.62 2.07 -3.21
C MET A 421 -18.52 1.05 -4.36
N GLN A 422 -17.69 0.02 -4.16
CA GLN A 422 -17.52 -1.11 -5.10
C GLN A 422 -17.26 -0.67 -6.56
N LEU A 423 -16.26 0.19 -6.77
CA LEU A 423 -15.93 0.76 -8.09
C LEU A 423 -17.11 1.49 -8.75
N GLY A 424 -17.96 2.11 -7.92
CA GLY A 424 -19.09 2.91 -8.38
C GLY A 424 -20.33 2.12 -8.76
N LYS A 425 -20.48 0.89 -8.26
CA LYS A 425 -21.69 0.06 -8.45
C LYS A 425 -22.73 0.27 -7.36
N VAL A 426 -22.30 0.66 -6.16
CA VAL A 426 -23.18 0.88 -5.01
C VAL A 426 -23.08 2.33 -4.59
N ILE A 427 -24.24 2.95 -4.36
CA ILE A 427 -24.37 4.31 -3.82
C ILE A 427 -24.68 4.18 -2.34
N CYS A 428 -23.81 4.73 -1.50
CA CYS A 428 -23.98 4.81 -0.07
C CYS A 428 -24.51 6.20 0.30
N ILE A 429 -25.63 6.25 1.02
CA ILE A 429 -26.29 7.49 1.42
C ILE A 429 -26.26 7.55 2.95
N ALA A 430 -25.68 8.61 3.51
CA ALA A 430 -25.74 8.90 4.93
C ALA A 430 -26.81 9.97 5.21
N PHE A 431 -27.60 9.75 6.25
CA PHE A 431 -28.70 10.62 6.65
C PHE A 431 -28.41 11.40 7.93
N SER A 432 -29.12 12.51 8.11
CA SER A 432 -29.00 13.37 9.30
C SER A 432 -29.32 12.68 10.63
N ASP A 433 -30.06 11.57 10.64
CA ASP A 433 -30.34 10.77 11.84
C ASP A 433 -29.16 9.84 12.22
N GLY A 434 -28.11 9.79 11.39
CA GLY A 434 -26.95 8.91 11.56
C GLY A 434 -27.12 7.52 10.96
N THR A 435 -28.23 7.24 10.27
CA THR A 435 -28.42 6.00 9.51
C THR A 435 -27.72 6.05 8.15
N VAL A 436 -27.43 4.87 7.59
CA VAL A 436 -26.77 4.69 6.30
C VAL A 436 -27.57 3.70 5.47
N GLN A 437 -27.89 4.05 4.22
CA GLN A 437 -28.51 3.15 3.23
C GLN A 437 -27.57 2.89 2.06
N TYR A 438 -27.64 1.67 1.52
CA TYR A 438 -26.94 1.26 0.31
C TYR A 438 -27.95 1.06 -0.81
N ARG A 439 -27.67 1.59 -1.99
CA ARG A 439 -28.54 1.47 -3.16
C ARG A 439 -27.76 0.99 -4.37
N ASP A 440 -28.40 0.17 -5.19
CA ASP A 440 -27.84 -0.21 -6.49
C ASP A 440 -27.77 1.04 -7.39
N ARG A 441 -26.65 1.23 -8.09
CA ARG A 441 -26.48 2.44 -8.91
C ARG A 441 -27.51 2.56 -10.04
N LEU A 442 -27.93 1.45 -10.63
CA LEU A 442 -28.77 1.45 -11.84
C LEU A 442 -30.24 1.47 -11.47
N THR A 443 -30.68 0.52 -10.64
CA THR A 443 -32.09 0.42 -10.24
C THR A 443 -32.44 1.45 -9.17
N MET A 444 -31.45 1.89 -8.37
CA MET A 444 -31.63 2.70 -7.16
C MET A 444 -32.50 2.05 -6.09
N GLU A 445 -32.76 0.75 -6.23
CA GLU A 445 -33.37 -0.06 -5.18
C GLU A 445 -32.43 -0.12 -3.98
N GLU A 446 -33.03 -0.13 -2.79
CA GLU A 446 -32.29 -0.32 -1.56
C GLU A 446 -31.73 -1.74 -1.51
N ILE A 447 -30.42 -1.85 -1.35
CA ILE A 447 -29.74 -3.12 -1.15
C ILE A 447 -29.90 -3.46 0.32
N TYR A 448 -30.94 -4.23 0.61
CA TYR A 448 -31.14 -4.81 1.93
C TYR A 448 -30.03 -5.84 2.22
N ASN A 449 -29.69 -5.97 3.50
CA ASN A 449 -28.72 -6.95 3.99
C ASN A 449 -29.32 -8.36 3.90
N GLU A 450 -29.54 -8.88 2.70
CA GLU A 450 -29.85 -10.30 2.53
C GLU A 450 -28.62 -11.11 2.94
N THR A 451 -28.76 -11.81 4.05
CA THR A 451 -27.72 -12.71 4.57
C THR A 451 -27.48 -13.81 3.55
N ASN A 452 -26.25 -13.92 3.07
CA ASN A 452 -25.87 -14.97 2.15
C ASN A 452 -24.59 -15.65 2.61
N LEU A 453 -24.74 -16.65 3.47
CA LEU A 453 -23.61 -17.40 4.04
C LEU A 453 -22.85 -18.25 3.00
N SER A 454 -23.42 -18.45 1.80
CA SER A 454 -22.80 -19.26 0.73
C SER A 454 -21.86 -18.44 -0.16
N ARG A 455 -22.11 -17.14 -0.31
CA ARG A 455 -21.33 -16.25 -1.18
C ARG A 455 -21.20 -14.88 -0.54
N ILE A 456 -20.02 -14.62 0.02
CA ILE A 456 -19.67 -13.35 0.65
C ILE A 456 -18.88 -12.48 -0.33
N MET A 457 -19.38 -11.27 -0.56
CA MET A 457 -18.74 -10.20 -1.31
C MET A 457 -18.57 -8.94 -0.44
N THR A 458 -19.44 -8.76 0.57
CA THR A 458 -19.41 -7.65 1.54
C THR A 458 -19.61 -8.15 2.96
N LEU A 459 -19.14 -7.37 3.94
CA LEU A 459 -19.38 -7.68 5.35
C LEU A 459 -20.87 -7.68 5.71
N SER A 460 -21.71 -6.88 5.04
CA SER A 460 -23.15 -6.86 5.29
C SER A 460 -23.84 -8.22 5.08
N GLN A 461 -23.34 -9.03 4.14
CA GLN A 461 -23.85 -10.39 3.88
C GLN A 461 -23.49 -11.39 4.98
N ALA A 462 -22.50 -11.05 5.81
CA ALA A 462 -22.06 -11.78 7.00
C ALA A 462 -22.58 -11.12 8.29
N ASN A 463 -23.79 -10.54 8.26
CA ASN A 463 -24.47 -9.96 9.43
C ASN A 463 -23.78 -8.75 10.08
N PHE A 464 -22.91 -8.03 9.36
CA PHE A 464 -22.35 -6.79 9.89
C PHE A 464 -23.22 -5.57 9.58
N GLN A 465 -23.52 -4.78 10.61
CA GLN A 465 -24.33 -3.56 10.49
C GLN A 465 -23.78 -2.44 11.38
N PHE A 466 -24.09 -1.19 11.03
CA PHE A 466 -23.83 -0.06 11.92
C PHE A 466 -24.88 -0.02 13.02
N ALA A 467 -24.43 0.04 14.28
CA ALA A 467 -25.31 0.08 15.44
C ALA A 467 -25.34 1.49 16.04
N ASN A 468 -26.44 1.84 16.73
CA ASN A 468 -26.62 3.08 17.49
C ASN A 468 -26.48 4.36 16.64
N PRO A 469 -27.41 4.59 15.68
CA PRO A 469 -27.43 5.83 14.91
C PRO A 469 -27.53 7.03 15.86
N THR A 470 -26.85 8.12 15.52
CA THR A 470 -26.85 9.34 16.32
C THR A 470 -26.94 10.51 15.36
N PRO A 471 -27.82 11.50 15.59
CA PRO A 471 -27.98 12.64 14.72
C PRO A 471 -26.65 13.34 14.41
N CYS A 472 -26.45 13.67 13.14
CA CYS A 472 -25.20 14.21 12.64
C CYS A 472 -25.39 15.20 11.51
N VAL A 473 -24.42 16.10 11.36
CA VAL A 473 -24.41 17.16 10.35
C VAL A 473 -23.40 16.89 9.23
N ALA A 474 -22.42 16.03 9.46
CA ALA A 474 -21.45 15.62 8.44
C ALA A 474 -20.91 14.23 8.74
N VAL A 475 -20.58 13.48 7.68
CA VAL A 475 -20.06 12.10 7.76
C VAL A 475 -18.89 11.94 6.79
N ALA A 476 -17.88 11.16 7.18
CA ALA A 476 -16.83 10.65 6.32
C ALA A 476 -16.66 9.15 6.53
N PHE A 477 -16.80 8.37 5.46
CA PHE A 477 -16.55 6.93 5.48
C PHE A 477 -15.06 6.62 5.49
N SER A 478 -14.69 5.53 6.14
CA SER A 478 -13.34 5.00 6.08
C SER A 478 -13.05 4.42 4.68
N PRO A 479 -11.78 4.32 4.27
CA PRO A 479 -11.42 3.81 2.94
C PRO A 479 -11.91 2.38 2.67
N THR A 480 -12.02 1.54 3.71
CA THR A 480 -12.52 0.17 3.60
C THR A 480 -14.04 0.08 3.71
N ASN A 481 -14.71 1.18 4.09
CA ASN A 481 -16.13 1.27 4.40
C ASN A 481 -16.58 0.39 5.58
N CYS A 482 -15.66 -0.13 6.41
CA CYS A 482 -15.99 -0.84 7.65
C CYS A 482 -16.35 0.11 8.80
N SER A 483 -16.15 1.42 8.61
CA SER A 483 -16.39 2.44 9.62
C SER A 483 -16.73 3.77 8.96
N PHE A 484 -17.29 4.68 9.75
CA PHE A 484 -17.38 6.10 9.41
C PHE A 484 -17.21 6.96 10.65
N SER A 485 -16.76 8.20 10.45
CA SER A 485 -16.71 9.22 11.49
C SER A 485 -17.71 10.31 11.15
N GLN A 486 -18.38 10.84 12.17
CA GLN A 486 -19.44 11.83 12.01
C GLN A 486 -19.24 13.01 12.96
N VAL A 487 -19.65 14.18 12.51
CA VAL A 487 -19.81 15.37 13.36
C VAL A 487 -21.25 15.38 13.86
N CYS A 488 -21.44 15.22 15.16
CA CYS A 488 -22.77 15.23 15.79
C CYS A 488 -23.31 16.68 15.87
N GLU A 489 -24.60 16.84 16.16
CA GLU A 489 -25.22 18.17 16.27
C GLU A 489 -24.64 19.04 17.41
N ASP A 490 -24.01 18.41 18.42
CA ASP A 490 -23.29 19.11 19.49
C ASP A 490 -21.86 19.53 19.09
N GLY A 491 -21.46 19.26 17.84
CA GLY A 491 -20.13 19.54 17.31
C GLY A 491 -19.08 18.47 17.63
N LYS A 492 -19.39 17.44 18.43
CA LYS A 492 -18.43 16.39 18.76
C LYS A 492 -18.29 15.38 17.62
N VAL A 493 -17.05 14.95 17.41
CA VAL A 493 -16.74 13.89 16.44
C VAL A 493 -16.92 12.51 17.10
N LYS A 494 -17.77 11.67 16.51
CA LYS A 494 -18.00 10.29 16.94
C LYS A 494 -17.58 9.32 15.83
N TRP A 495 -16.99 8.20 16.22
CA TRP A 495 -16.66 7.10 15.31
C TRP A 495 -17.65 5.95 15.48
N ASN A 496 -18.08 5.38 14.36
CA ASN A 496 -18.96 4.22 14.31
C ASN A 496 -18.30 3.14 13.45
N SER A 497 -18.22 1.92 13.97
CA SER A 497 -17.73 0.75 13.26
C SER A 497 -18.85 -0.24 13.01
N LEU A 498 -18.70 -1.09 11.99
CA LEU A 498 -19.56 -2.24 11.80
C LEU A 498 -19.47 -3.17 13.02
N LYS A 499 -20.62 -3.73 13.41
CA LYS A 499 -20.74 -4.75 14.45
C LYS A 499 -21.45 -5.96 13.89
N HIS A 500 -21.05 -7.14 14.33
CA HIS A 500 -21.74 -8.37 13.96
C HIS A 500 -23.05 -8.47 14.76
N VAL A 501 -24.17 -8.58 14.06
CA VAL A 501 -25.52 -8.69 14.62
C VAL A 501 -26.03 -10.10 14.31
N GLY A 502 -25.83 -11.03 15.23
CA GLY A 502 -26.19 -12.43 15.04
C GLY A 502 -25.97 -13.25 16.31
N PRO A 503 -26.30 -14.55 16.31
CA PRO A 503 -26.01 -15.44 17.42
C PRO A 503 -24.50 -15.57 17.64
N ASP A 504 -24.12 -16.13 18.79
CA ASP A 504 -22.71 -16.30 19.12
C ASP A 504 -22.05 -17.29 18.15
N LEU A 505 -20.91 -16.91 17.57
CA LEU A 505 -20.25 -17.71 16.53
C LEU A 505 -19.81 -19.07 17.07
N GLY A 506 -20.09 -20.12 16.29
CA GLY A 506 -19.69 -21.49 16.55
C GLY A 506 -18.17 -21.70 16.44
N PRO A 507 -17.68 -22.91 16.81
CA PRO A 507 -16.26 -23.20 16.91
C PRO A 507 -15.68 -23.57 15.53
N GLY A 508 -15.41 -22.58 14.69
CA GLY A 508 -14.64 -22.75 13.46
C GLY A 508 -15.46 -22.90 12.18
N HIS A 509 -14.77 -23.12 11.05
CA HIS A 509 -15.33 -23.13 9.68
C HIS A 509 -16.49 -24.10 9.39
N LYS A 510 -16.82 -25.02 10.29
CA LYS A 510 -18.00 -25.89 10.13
C LYS A 510 -19.31 -25.13 10.38
N ASP A 511 -19.24 -24.07 11.17
CA ASP A 511 -20.34 -23.12 11.31
C ASP A 511 -20.34 -22.15 10.12
N ALA A 512 -21.48 -22.07 9.44
CA ALA A 512 -21.66 -21.24 8.25
C ALA A 512 -21.54 -19.75 8.58
N GLU A 513 -21.98 -19.32 9.76
CA GLU A 513 -21.84 -17.92 10.19
C GLU A 513 -20.38 -17.58 10.47
N TYR A 514 -19.68 -18.43 11.23
CA TYR A 514 -18.24 -18.27 11.46
C TYR A 514 -17.46 -18.18 10.13
N ALA A 515 -17.72 -19.11 9.19
CA ALA A 515 -17.06 -19.11 7.90
C ALA A 515 -17.37 -17.84 7.09
N ALA A 516 -18.61 -17.35 7.12
CA ALA A 516 -19.02 -16.11 6.47
C ALA A 516 -18.31 -14.89 7.05
N VAL A 517 -18.19 -14.80 8.38
CA VAL A 517 -17.47 -13.72 9.07
C VAL A 517 -15.99 -13.71 8.68
N VAL A 518 -15.33 -14.86 8.72
CA VAL A 518 -13.92 -15.00 8.33
C VAL A 518 -13.73 -14.61 6.86
N ALA A 519 -14.61 -15.07 5.96
CA ALA A 519 -14.56 -14.71 4.54
C ALA A 519 -14.75 -13.20 4.31
N GLY A 520 -15.72 -12.58 4.98
CA GLY A 520 -16.01 -11.15 4.86
C GLY A 520 -14.83 -10.27 5.32
N LEU A 521 -14.25 -10.58 6.48
CA LEU A 521 -13.07 -9.88 6.99
C LEU A 521 -11.83 -10.12 6.11
N THR A 522 -11.68 -11.32 5.55
CA THR A 522 -10.62 -11.65 4.58
C THR A 522 -10.74 -10.79 3.32
N ILE A 523 -11.95 -10.62 2.77
CA ILE A 523 -12.19 -9.79 1.58
C ILE A 523 -11.89 -8.32 1.90
N ALA A 524 -12.34 -7.81 3.06
CA ALA A 524 -12.10 -6.43 3.47
C ALA A 524 -10.60 -6.13 3.59
N VAL A 525 -9.85 -6.95 4.34
CA VAL A 525 -8.40 -6.73 4.54
C VAL A 525 -7.60 -6.96 3.26
N SER A 526 -7.98 -7.93 2.43
CA SER A 526 -7.31 -8.20 1.16
C SER A 526 -7.51 -7.05 0.18
N THR A 527 -8.73 -6.49 0.13
CA THR A 527 -9.05 -5.33 -0.70
C THR A 527 -8.28 -4.09 -0.24
N ALA A 528 -8.19 -3.85 1.07
CA ALA A 528 -7.40 -2.76 1.63
C ALA A 528 -5.90 -2.92 1.29
N SER A 529 -5.35 -4.12 1.44
CA SER A 529 -3.95 -4.41 1.13
C SER A 529 -3.62 -4.21 -0.35
N LEU A 530 -4.48 -4.66 -1.27
CA LEU A 530 -4.27 -4.51 -2.71
C LEU A 530 -4.41 -3.05 -3.17
N ASN A 531 -5.37 -2.30 -2.59
CA ASN A 531 -5.60 -0.89 -2.90
C ASN A 531 -4.74 0.07 -2.08
N GLN A 532 -3.78 -0.46 -1.31
CA GLN A 532 -2.82 0.34 -0.59
C GLN A 532 -3.45 1.27 0.46
N MET A 533 -4.50 0.80 1.12
CA MET A 533 -5.27 1.54 2.13
C MET A 533 -4.97 1.04 3.54
N SER A 534 -5.23 1.89 4.54
CA SER A 534 -5.27 1.47 5.93
C SER A 534 -6.38 0.45 6.16
N TYR A 535 -6.12 -0.52 7.03
CA TYR A 535 -7.03 -1.58 7.44
C TYR A 535 -7.29 -1.56 8.96
N ASP A 536 -7.00 -0.43 9.62
CA ASP A 536 -7.14 -0.28 11.07
C ASP A 536 -8.60 -0.44 11.52
N ASP A 537 -9.55 0.04 10.72
CA ASP A 537 -10.99 -0.13 10.94
C ASP A 537 -11.46 -1.58 10.73
N VAL A 538 -10.81 -2.34 9.85
CA VAL A 538 -11.03 -3.78 9.71
C VAL A 538 -10.54 -4.53 10.96
N LEU A 539 -9.37 -4.17 11.50
CA LEU A 539 -8.88 -4.71 12.77
C LEU A 539 -9.83 -4.38 13.92
N ALA A 540 -10.30 -3.14 13.98
CA ALA A 540 -11.28 -2.70 14.98
C ALA A 540 -12.58 -3.51 14.89
N THR A 541 -13.04 -3.78 13.67
CA THR A 541 -14.22 -4.61 13.41
C THR A 541 -13.98 -6.08 13.80
N ALA A 542 -12.79 -6.63 13.56
CA ALA A 542 -12.43 -7.99 13.94
C ALA A 542 -12.21 -8.19 15.45
N ARG A 543 -11.92 -7.10 16.20
CA ARG A 543 -11.61 -7.13 17.64
C ARG A 543 -12.68 -7.81 18.50
N GLN A 544 -13.95 -7.75 18.09
CA GLN A 544 -15.05 -8.41 18.81
C GLN A 544 -14.92 -9.94 18.88
N PHE A 545 -14.07 -10.56 18.06
CA PHE A 545 -13.85 -12.01 18.03
C PHE A 545 -12.53 -12.43 18.69
N VAL A 546 -11.90 -11.54 19.45
CA VAL A 546 -10.54 -11.81 19.92
C VAL A 546 -10.43 -12.96 20.93
N ASP A 547 -11.51 -13.22 21.68
CA ASP A 547 -11.57 -14.31 22.65
C ASP A 547 -12.06 -15.63 22.03
N LYS A 548 -12.39 -15.63 20.72
CA LYS A 548 -12.77 -16.84 20.01
C LYS A 548 -11.52 -17.69 19.74
N PRO A 549 -11.49 -18.96 20.19
CA PRO A 549 -10.35 -19.83 19.98
C PRO A 549 -10.16 -20.06 18.48
N ARG A 550 -8.91 -20.07 18.03
CA ARG A 550 -8.52 -20.26 16.62
C ARG A 550 -8.98 -19.18 15.61
N PHE A 551 -9.76 -18.18 16.00
CA PHE A 551 -10.26 -17.17 15.06
C PHE A 551 -9.15 -16.46 14.30
N ALA A 552 -8.13 -15.97 15.01
CA ALA A 552 -6.97 -15.35 14.38
C ALA A 552 -6.22 -16.32 13.46
N TYR A 553 -6.11 -17.60 13.83
CA TYR A 553 -5.46 -18.62 13.00
C TYR A 553 -6.23 -18.84 11.69
N ASP A 554 -7.54 -19.11 11.79
CA ASP A 554 -8.41 -19.40 10.65
C ASP A 554 -8.48 -18.20 9.69
N TRP A 555 -8.60 -16.99 10.24
CA TRP A 555 -8.58 -15.76 9.45
C TRP A 555 -7.25 -15.58 8.71
N MET A 556 -6.11 -15.85 9.36
CA MET A 556 -4.80 -15.71 8.71
C MET A 556 -4.55 -16.76 7.63
N VAL A 557 -5.05 -17.99 7.81
CA VAL A 557 -4.98 -19.01 6.76
C VAL A 557 -5.70 -18.53 5.49
N ASP A 558 -6.86 -17.93 5.64
CA ASP A 558 -7.66 -17.44 4.51
C ASP A 558 -7.04 -16.19 3.86
N VAL A 559 -6.49 -15.26 4.64
CA VAL A 559 -5.73 -14.10 4.12
C VAL A 559 -4.50 -14.55 3.33
N VAL A 560 -3.70 -15.48 3.87
CA VAL A 560 -2.51 -16.02 3.18
C VAL A 560 -2.91 -16.71 1.87
N ARG A 561 -4.01 -17.46 1.87
CA ARG A 561 -4.54 -18.13 0.68
C ARG A 561 -5.03 -17.13 -0.38
N MET A 562 -5.82 -16.14 0.02
CA MET A 562 -6.40 -15.14 -0.87
C MET A 562 -5.34 -14.28 -1.54
N LEU A 563 -4.40 -13.75 -0.74
CA LEU A 563 -3.32 -12.88 -1.22
C LEU A 563 -2.11 -13.65 -1.77
N LYS A 564 -2.12 -14.99 -1.73
CA LYS A 564 -1.01 -15.88 -2.14
C LYS A 564 0.32 -15.45 -1.50
N ILE A 565 0.28 -15.20 -0.20
CA ILE A 565 1.43 -14.68 0.54
C ILE A 565 2.51 -15.75 0.60
N ASN A 566 3.73 -15.42 0.17
CA ASN A 566 4.86 -16.30 0.39
C ASN A 566 5.23 -16.29 1.88
N VAL A 567 5.16 -17.46 2.52
CA VAL A 567 5.52 -17.67 3.92
C VAL A 567 6.75 -18.58 4.06
N ASP A 568 7.18 -19.20 2.97
CA ASP A 568 8.32 -20.12 2.95
C ASP A 568 9.60 -19.38 2.56
N TYR A 569 10.56 -19.43 3.49
CA TYR A 569 11.89 -18.85 3.37
C TYR A 569 12.96 -19.83 3.87
N SER A 570 12.69 -21.13 3.80
CA SER A 570 13.66 -22.14 4.29
C SER A 570 14.96 -22.16 3.47
N GLU A 571 14.89 -21.70 2.22
CA GLU A 571 16.03 -21.55 1.30
C GLU A 571 16.73 -20.19 1.51
N GLU A 572 18.06 -20.20 1.62
CA GLU A 572 18.87 -19.02 2.01
C GLU A 572 18.87 -17.86 1.01
N SER A 573 18.54 -18.11 -0.26
CA SER A 573 18.61 -17.14 -1.37
C SER A 573 17.55 -16.02 -1.32
N HIS A 574 16.62 -16.05 -0.36
CA HIS A 574 15.44 -15.17 -0.34
C HIS A 574 15.50 -14.00 0.67
N HIS A 575 16.67 -13.70 1.26
CA HIS A 575 16.78 -12.73 2.36
C HIS A 575 16.21 -11.33 2.05
N ASP A 576 16.56 -10.77 0.88
CA ASP A 576 16.04 -9.48 0.44
C ASP A 576 14.54 -9.53 0.13
N GLN A 577 14.04 -10.68 -0.31
CA GLN A 577 12.62 -10.89 -0.59
C GLN A 577 11.81 -10.97 0.71
N LEU A 578 12.37 -11.58 1.75
CA LEU A 578 11.80 -11.66 3.09
C LEU A 578 11.60 -10.26 3.70
N MET A 579 12.65 -9.43 3.67
CA MET A 579 12.57 -8.08 4.24
C MET A 579 11.53 -7.19 3.52
N ARG A 580 11.37 -7.38 2.22
CA ARG A 580 10.44 -6.60 1.38
C ARG A 580 9.01 -7.16 1.34
N ASN A 581 8.74 -8.30 1.99
CA ASN A 581 7.40 -8.89 2.00
C ASN A 581 6.46 -8.13 2.94
N HIS A 582 5.74 -7.14 2.39
CA HIS A 582 4.74 -6.37 3.14
C HIS A 582 3.52 -7.19 3.54
N SER A 583 3.13 -8.18 2.74
CA SER A 583 1.99 -9.05 3.07
C SER A 583 2.28 -9.95 4.28
N LEU A 584 3.55 -10.34 4.50
CA LEU A 584 3.95 -11.02 5.73
C LEU A 584 3.88 -10.09 6.95
N GLN A 585 4.29 -8.83 6.80
CA GLN A 585 4.14 -7.81 7.85
C GLN A 585 2.66 -7.60 8.22
N LEU A 586 1.76 -7.61 7.23
CA LEU A 586 0.32 -7.58 7.46
C LEU A 586 -0.12 -8.74 8.36
N CYS A 587 0.26 -9.98 8.03
CA CYS A 587 -0.07 -11.16 8.85
C CYS A 587 0.43 -11.01 10.30
N LEU A 588 1.70 -10.63 10.49
CA LEU A 588 2.27 -10.43 11.82
C LEU A 588 1.57 -9.29 12.57
N SER A 589 1.17 -8.22 11.88
CA SER A 589 0.44 -7.10 12.51
C SER A 589 -0.93 -7.52 13.00
N ILE A 590 -1.67 -8.32 12.21
CA ILE A 590 -2.97 -8.85 12.61
C ILE A 590 -2.81 -9.81 13.80
N LEU A 591 -1.85 -10.74 13.76
CA LEU A 591 -1.58 -11.67 14.87
C LEU A 591 -1.21 -10.93 16.16
N ASN A 592 -0.34 -9.92 16.05
CA ASN A 592 0.05 -9.08 17.18
C ASN A 592 -1.15 -8.32 17.76
N HIS A 593 -1.99 -7.72 16.91
CA HIS A 593 -3.19 -7.01 17.34
C HIS A 593 -4.19 -7.94 18.04
N MET A 594 -4.50 -9.09 17.43
CA MET A 594 -5.41 -10.09 18.00
C MET A 594 -4.84 -10.73 19.27
N GLY A 595 -3.52 -10.72 19.47
CA GLY A 595 -2.88 -11.19 20.68
C GLY A 595 -2.69 -10.14 21.78
N PHE A 596 -2.98 -8.87 21.51
CA PHE A 596 -2.88 -7.79 22.49
C PHE A 596 -4.09 -7.78 23.43
N ARG A 597 -3.83 -7.66 24.73
CA ARG A 597 -4.84 -7.63 25.81
C ARG A 597 -4.68 -6.40 26.73
N GLY A 598 -3.91 -5.41 26.28
CA GLY A 598 -3.45 -4.29 27.09
C GLY A 598 -1.99 -4.44 27.51
N GLU A 599 -1.44 -3.37 28.07
CA GLU A 599 -0.03 -3.23 28.46
C GLU A 599 0.35 -4.00 29.73
N TYR A 600 -0.65 -4.24 30.57
CA TYR A 600 -0.47 -4.82 31.89
C TYR A 600 -1.11 -6.20 32.00
N GLN A 601 -1.36 -6.82 30.84
CA GLN A 601 -1.84 -8.19 30.72
C GLN A 601 -0.88 -8.97 29.81
N PRO A 602 -0.67 -10.28 30.06
CA PRO A 602 0.14 -11.11 29.19
C PRO A 602 -0.43 -11.10 27.76
N ARG A 603 0.46 -10.93 26.77
CA ARG A 603 0.10 -11.13 25.37
C ARG A 603 -0.14 -12.61 25.12
N THR A 604 -1.03 -12.95 24.18
CA THR A 604 -1.18 -14.34 23.75
C THR A 604 0.10 -14.83 23.09
N PHE A 605 0.29 -16.16 23.02
CA PHE A 605 1.46 -16.77 22.38
C PHE A 605 1.72 -16.25 20.97
N CYS A 606 0.70 -16.27 20.10
CA CYS A 606 0.82 -15.76 18.74
C CYS A 606 1.08 -14.24 18.71
N GLY A 607 0.50 -13.50 19.67
CA GLY A 607 0.73 -12.06 19.82
C GLY A 607 2.17 -11.73 20.17
N LYS A 608 2.73 -12.41 21.17
CA LYS A 608 4.13 -12.26 21.60
C LYS A 608 5.10 -12.66 20.48
N PHE A 609 4.86 -13.80 19.83
CA PHE A 609 5.63 -14.27 18.68
C PHE A 609 5.65 -13.20 17.56
N ALA A 610 4.48 -12.66 17.22
CA ALA A 610 4.36 -11.67 16.17
C ALA A 610 4.98 -10.31 16.55
N MET A 611 4.84 -9.87 17.80
CA MET A 611 5.44 -8.65 18.33
C MET A 611 6.96 -8.68 18.19
N LEU A 612 7.61 -9.74 18.68
CA LEU A 612 9.06 -9.91 18.57
C LEU A 612 9.51 -9.94 17.10
N SER A 613 8.78 -10.69 16.26
CA SER A 613 9.07 -10.80 14.83
C SER A 613 9.00 -9.45 14.10
N LEU A 614 7.97 -8.64 14.37
CA LEU A 614 7.83 -7.29 13.80
C LEU A 614 8.98 -6.38 14.24
N ASN A 615 9.35 -6.43 15.52
CA ASN A 615 10.40 -5.58 16.07
C ASN A 615 11.78 -5.92 15.48
N VAL A 616 12.14 -7.21 15.38
CA VAL A 616 13.39 -7.64 14.72
C VAL A 616 13.42 -7.19 13.27
N ARG A 617 12.33 -7.44 12.53
CA ARG A 617 12.22 -7.03 11.12
C ARG A 617 12.44 -5.52 10.97
N ASN A 618 11.78 -4.72 11.80
CA ASN A 618 11.89 -3.25 11.76
C ASN A 618 13.32 -2.78 12.05
N ILE A 619 13.98 -3.37 13.05
CA ILE A 619 15.38 -3.07 13.39
C ILE A 619 16.32 -3.39 12.22
N VAL A 620 16.17 -4.57 11.61
CA VAL A 620 16.99 -4.99 10.46
C VAL A 620 16.84 -4.02 9.30
N ILE A 621 15.60 -3.64 8.96
CA ILE A 621 15.32 -2.69 7.88
C ILE A 621 15.92 -1.32 8.21
N LEU A 622 15.73 -0.83 9.43
CA LEU A 622 16.22 0.46 9.87
C LEU A 622 17.75 0.58 9.75
N ILE A 623 18.48 -0.42 10.28
CA ILE A 623 19.94 -0.47 10.18
C ILE A 623 20.36 -0.55 8.71
N THR A 624 19.67 -1.38 7.90
CA THR A 624 19.98 -1.54 6.47
C THR A 624 19.86 -0.21 5.72
N ILE A 625 18.83 0.58 6.00
CA ILE A 625 18.57 1.86 5.33
C ILE A 625 19.59 2.91 5.74
N ALA A 626 19.87 3.03 7.04
CA ALA A 626 20.86 3.98 7.52
C ALA A 626 22.26 3.69 6.92
N SER A 627 22.66 2.42 6.88
CA SER A 627 23.96 2.01 6.29
C SER A 627 24.01 2.09 4.76
N ASN A 628 22.90 1.83 4.06
CA ASN A 628 22.85 1.72 2.59
C ASN A 628 22.07 2.87 1.92
N THR A 629 22.37 4.10 2.34
CA THR A 629 21.75 5.30 1.76
C THR A 629 22.14 5.46 0.26
N PRO A 630 21.21 5.85 -0.65
CA PRO A 630 21.51 6.06 -2.07
C PRO A 630 22.61 7.10 -2.30
N SER A 631 23.45 6.93 -3.34
CA SER A 631 24.61 7.81 -3.60
C SER A 631 24.23 9.29 -3.73
N THR A 632 23.09 9.59 -4.35
CA THR A 632 22.59 10.97 -4.55
C THR A 632 22.31 11.70 -3.23
N PHE A 633 21.92 10.95 -2.19
CA PHE A 633 21.75 11.50 -0.85
C PHE A 633 23.09 11.50 -0.10
N LYS A 634 23.90 10.43 -0.22
CA LYS A 634 25.25 10.33 0.39
C LYS A 634 26.21 11.45 -0.05
N GLU A 635 26.15 11.90 -1.30
CA GLU A 635 26.95 13.03 -1.80
C GLU A 635 26.61 14.36 -1.12
N LYS A 636 25.39 14.48 -0.59
CA LYS A 636 24.93 15.67 0.14
C LYS A 636 25.00 15.49 1.66
N LEU A 637 24.71 14.29 2.18
CA LEU A 637 24.62 13.97 3.60
C LEU A 637 24.52 12.44 3.83
N ASN A 638 25.34 11.86 4.72
CA ASN A 638 25.17 10.47 5.16
C ASN A 638 24.39 10.46 6.49
N PRO A 639 23.29 9.68 6.64
CA PRO A 639 22.55 9.62 7.90
C PRO A 639 23.39 9.22 9.12
N LEU A 640 24.44 8.42 8.92
CA LEU A 640 25.37 8.01 9.98
C LEU A 640 26.30 9.15 10.48
N ASP A 641 26.25 10.32 9.85
CA ASP A 641 26.93 11.54 10.32
C ASP A 641 26.05 12.35 11.30
N GLU A 642 24.81 11.91 11.56
CA GLU A 642 23.90 12.56 12.51
C GLU A 642 23.82 11.78 13.84
N PRO A 643 24.08 12.43 14.99
CA PRO A 643 24.10 11.75 16.29
C PRO A 643 22.74 11.13 16.66
N GLU A 644 21.63 11.75 16.25
CA GLU A 644 20.29 11.25 16.52
C GLU A 644 19.99 9.93 15.81
N VAL A 645 20.55 9.73 14.60
CA VAL A 645 20.43 8.46 13.86
C VAL A 645 21.25 7.39 14.57
N VAL A 646 22.52 7.68 14.89
CA VAL A 646 23.42 6.74 15.55
C VAL A 646 22.88 6.31 16.92
N ASP A 647 22.32 7.24 17.69
CA ASP A 647 21.71 6.93 18.99
C ASP A 647 20.47 6.03 18.86
N ALA A 648 19.60 6.27 17.87
CA ALA A 648 18.46 5.40 17.58
C ALA A 648 18.91 3.98 17.18
N LEU A 649 19.97 3.87 16.35
CA LEU A 649 20.56 2.59 15.98
C LEU A 649 21.22 1.88 17.17
N ALA A 650 21.79 2.62 18.12
CA ALA A 650 22.38 2.05 19.33
C ALA A 650 21.30 1.38 20.20
N GLY A 651 20.15 2.03 20.41
CA GLY A 651 19.03 1.40 21.12
C GLY A 651 18.46 0.19 20.37
N CYS A 652 18.38 0.25 19.04
CA CYS A 652 18.01 -0.91 18.22
C CYS A 652 18.99 -2.09 18.36
N ALA A 653 20.29 -1.81 18.41
CA ALA A 653 21.31 -2.83 18.64
C ALA A 653 21.15 -3.46 20.03
N LYS A 654 20.93 -2.65 21.08
CA LYS A 654 20.67 -3.14 22.44
C LYS A 654 19.45 -4.07 22.49
N TRP A 655 18.33 -3.66 21.89
CA TRP A 655 17.11 -4.46 21.84
C TRP A 655 17.35 -5.79 21.13
N ALA A 656 18.05 -5.79 19.98
CA ALA A 656 18.35 -7.00 19.24
C ALA A 656 19.28 -7.95 20.03
N LEU A 657 20.29 -7.42 20.71
CA LEU A 657 21.19 -8.21 21.56
C LEU A 657 20.46 -8.83 22.75
N ASP A 658 19.55 -8.09 23.39
CA ASP A 658 18.70 -8.59 24.46
C ASP A 658 17.77 -9.71 23.97
N LEU A 659 17.24 -9.59 22.74
CA LEU A 659 16.43 -10.66 22.16
C LEU A 659 17.25 -11.94 21.94
N LEU A 660 18.49 -11.83 21.43
CA LEU A 660 19.35 -13.00 21.26
C LEU A 660 19.65 -13.67 22.62
N ALA A 661 19.90 -12.85 23.65
CA ALA A 661 20.10 -13.32 25.02
C ALA A 661 18.83 -13.95 25.61
N TYR A 662 17.67 -13.37 25.39
CA TYR A 662 16.37 -13.93 25.80
C TYR A 662 16.11 -15.28 25.15
N ILE A 663 16.28 -15.38 23.83
CA ILE A 663 16.10 -16.65 23.10
C ILE A 663 17.07 -17.71 23.64
N ALA A 664 18.33 -17.34 23.90
CA ALA A 664 19.32 -18.25 24.49
C ALA A 664 18.90 -18.75 25.89
N ASP A 665 18.42 -17.84 26.76
CA ASP A 665 17.94 -18.19 28.10
C ASP A 665 16.73 -19.15 28.01
N CYS A 666 15.75 -18.84 27.17
CA CYS A 666 14.57 -19.67 26.94
C CYS A 666 14.92 -21.08 26.45
N ILE A 667 15.82 -21.23 25.46
CA ILE A 667 16.21 -22.57 24.97
C ILE A 667 17.06 -23.33 25.98
N PHE A 668 17.82 -22.66 26.86
CA PHE A 668 18.52 -23.33 27.96
C PHE A 668 17.54 -23.81 29.04
N ASN A 669 16.52 -23.02 29.35
CA ASN A 669 15.44 -23.41 30.26
C ASN A 669 14.64 -24.59 29.70
N LEU A 670 14.37 -24.63 28.39
CA LEU A 670 13.73 -25.77 27.74
C LEU A 670 14.63 -27.02 27.75
N LEU A 671 15.95 -26.87 27.60
CA LEU A 671 16.91 -27.98 27.70
C LEU A 671 16.90 -28.62 29.10
N ASP A 672 16.72 -27.81 30.15
CA ASP A 672 16.66 -28.26 31.54
C ASP A 672 15.26 -28.76 31.96
N ASP A 673 14.23 -28.50 31.16
CA ASP A 673 12.86 -28.98 31.40
C ASP A 673 12.69 -30.46 31.01
N ALA A 674 12.67 -31.33 32.02
CA ALA A 674 12.51 -32.76 31.84
C ALA A 674 11.22 -33.15 31.10
N LYS A 675 10.11 -32.43 31.32
CA LYS A 675 8.82 -32.72 30.66
C LYS A 675 8.90 -32.38 29.17
N PHE A 676 9.51 -31.25 28.82
CA PHE A 676 9.75 -30.88 27.42
C PHE A 676 10.68 -31.88 26.72
N MET A 677 11.81 -32.24 27.33
CA MET A 677 12.75 -33.20 26.75
C MET A 677 12.15 -34.60 26.59
N GLN A 678 11.23 -35.00 27.47
CA GLN A 678 10.46 -36.23 27.33
C GLN A 678 9.51 -36.19 26.11
N MET A 679 8.87 -35.05 25.83
CA MET A 679 8.01 -34.88 24.65
C MET A 679 8.78 -35.01 23.33
N LEU A 680 10.05 -34.61 23.30
CA LEU A 680 10.92 -34.80 22.13
C LEU A 680 11.33 -36.27 21.91
N SER A 681 11.20 -37.13 22.92
CA SER A 681 11.67 -38.52 22.89
C SER A 681 10.56 -39.57 22.85
N THR A 682 9.30 -39.17 23.02
CA THR A 682 8.12 -40.06 23.06
C THR A 682 7.13 -39.76 21.92
N SER A 683 6.02 -40.50 21.86
CA SER A 683 4.94 -40.27 20.89
C SER A 683 4.12 -38.99 21.16
N SER A 684 4.39 -38.26 22.24
CA SER A 684 3.67 -37.05 22.65
C SER A 684 4.16 -35.75 21.99
N PHE A 685 4.95 -35.83 20.91
CA PHE A 685 5.47 -34.66 20.19
C PHE A 685 4.37 -33.67 19.74
N GLN A 686 3.17 -34.16 19.44
CA GLN A 686 2.02 -33.33 19.06
C GLN A 686 1.48 -32.44 20.20
N GLU A 687 1.83 -32.72 21.45
CA GLU A 687 1.46 -31.93 22.62
C GLU A 687 2.45 -30.80 22.91
N MET A 688 3.62 -30.80 22.24
CA MET A 688 4.71 -29.86 22.49
C MET A 688 4.28 -28.40 22.33
N THR A 689 3.60 -28.04 21.23
CA THR A 689 3.16 -26.66 21.03
C THR A 689 2.10 -26.26 22.05
N ALA A 690 1.20 -27.16 22.44
CA ALA A 690 0.21 -26.86 23.48
C ALA A 690 0.89 -26.57 24.82
N TYR A 691 1.93 -27.35 25.16
CA TYR A 691 2.75 -27.11 26.36
C TYR A 691 3.51 -25.78 26.32
N LEU A 692 4.09 -25.42 25.17
CA LEU A 692 4.75 -24.12 24.99
C LEU A 692 3.76 -22.95 25.03
N GLN A 693 2.55 -23.14 24.49
CA GLN A 693 1.46 -22.16 24.57
C GLN A 693 0.98 -21.94 26.00
N GLU A 694 0.87 -23.00 26.82
CA GLU A 694 0.54 -22.91 28.25
C GLU A 694 1.58 -22.08 29.01
N LYS A 695 2.86 -22.23 28.67
CA LYS A 695 3.98 -21.45 29.25
C LYS A 695 4.20 -20.08 28.60
N ASN A 696 3.45 -19.76 27.53
CA ASN A 696 3.66 -18.58 26.70
C ASN A 696 5.10 -18.42 26.16
N GLU A 697 5.79 -19.53 25.88
CA GLU A 697 7.22 -19.58 25.51
C GLU A 697 7.42 -19.69 23.98
N VAL A 698 7.79 -18.58 23.35
CA VAL A 698 7.83 -18.44 21.88
C VAL A 698 9.21 -18.68 21.25
N ALA A 699 10.28 -18.82 22.05
CA ALA A 699 11.66 -18.86 21.54
C ALA A 699 11.89 -19.99 20.52
N LEU A 700 11.38 -21.20 20.79
CA LEU A 700 11.55 -22.32 19.86
C LEU A 700 10.85 -22.06 18.52
N HIS A 701 9.64 -21.50 18.54
CA HIS A 701 8.89 -21.17 17.32
C HIS A 701 9.60 -20.08 16.51
N LEU A 702 10.22 -19.08 17.16
CA LEU A 702 11.03 -18.05 16.49
C LEU A 702 12.22 -18.65 15.73
N LEU A 703 12.80 -19.74 16.22
CA LEU A 703 13.92 -20.44 15.59
C LEU A 703 13.46 -21.38 14.45
N LEU A 704 12.30 -22.02 14.63
CA LEU A 704 11.77 -22.99 13.66
C LEU A 704 11.15 -22.34 12.42
N CYS A 705 10.37 -21.27 12.59
CA CYS A 705 9.73 -20.60 11.47
C CYS A 705 10.80 -19.94 10.56
N SER A 706 10.77 -20.27 9.27
CA SER A 706 11.79 -19.81 8.32
C SER A 706 11.87 -18.29 8.21
N SER A 707 10.73 -17.60 8.22
CA SER A 707 10.69 -16.14 8.14
C SER A 707 11.32 -15.46 9.36
N THR A 708 11.02 -15.91 10.58
CA THR A 708 11.57 -15.33 11.81
C THR A 708 13.03 -15.70 12.02
N ARG A 709 13.42 -16.94 11.70
CA ARG A 709 14.83 -17.35 11.64
C ARG A 709 15.62 -16.48 10.66
N GLY A 710 15.03 -16.19 9.50
CA GLY A 710 15.60 -15.27 8.52
C GLY A 710 15.78 -13.85 9.06
N PHE A 711 14.81 -13.32 9.81
CA PHE A 711 14.94 -12.03 10.50
C PHE A 711 16.06 -12.04 11.55
N LEU A 712 16.17 -13.11 12.34
CA LEU A 712 17.22 -13.26 13.37
C LEU A 712 18.62 -13.33 12.75
N SER A 713 18.81 -14.11 11.69
CA SER A 713 20.10 -14.16 10.97
C SER A 713 20.45 -12.81 10.32
N ALA A 714 19.44 -12.07 9.86
CA ALA A 714 19.64 -10.69 9.39
C ALA A 714 20.16 -9.80 10.52
N ALA A 715 19.52 -9.89 11.69
CA ALA A 715 19.87 -9.09 12.85
C ALA A 715 21.31 -9.39 13.29
N CYS A 716 21.72 -10.66 13.34
CA CYS A 716 23.11 -11.05 13.62
C CYS A 716 24.10 -10.36 12.67
N ARG A 717 23.85 -10.43 11.35
CA ARG A 717 24.70 -9.76 10.35
C ARG A 717 24.75 -8.25 10.51
N ARG A 718 23.63 -7.61 10.87
CA ARG A 718 23.56 -6.16 11.10
C ARG A 718 24.23 -5.73 12.41
N LEU A 719 24.15 -6.54 13.45
CA LEU A 719 24.86 -6.31 14.71
C LEU A 719 26.38 -6.37 14.52
N VAL A 720 26.89 -7.37 13.78
CA VAL A 720 28.32 -7.46 13.42
C VAL A 720 28.76 -6.23 12.62
N HIS A 721 27.92 -5.76 11.69
CA HIS A 721 28.20 -4.54 10.93
C HIS A 721 28.26 -3.30 11.83
N LEU A 722 27.29 -3.10 12.73
CA LEU A 722 27.30 -1.96 13.65
C LEU A 722 28.49 -1.99 14.62
N ASP A 723 28.91 -3.16 15.07
CA ASP A 723 30.11 -3.33 15.90
C ASP A 723 31.38 -2.88 15.15
N ALA A 724 31.52 -3.31 13.88
CA ALA A 724 32.64 -2.92 13.04
C ALA A 724 32.63 -1.41 12.72
N VAL A 725 31.46 -0.82 12.45
CA VAL A 725 31.31 0.61 12.17
C VAL A 725 31.60 1.45 13.41
N SER A 726 31.01 1.11 14.56
CA SER A 726 31.21 1.84 15.81
C SER A 726 32.66 1.76 16.30
N THR A 727 33.31 0.59 16.19
CA THR A 727 34.73 0.44 16.55
C THR A 727 35.64 1.34 15.71
N LYS A 728 35.43 1.39 14.38
CA LYS A 728 36.19 2.27 13.49
C LYS A 728 35.93 3.75 13.81
N ALA A 729 34.69 4.12 14.08
CA ALA A 729 34.31 5.49 14.41
C ALA A 729 34.93 5.95 15.74
N THR A 730 34.87 5.13 16.79
CA THR A 730 35.48 5.47 18.09
C THR A 730 36.99 5.67 17.96
N GLN A 731 37.69 4.76 17.26
CA GLN A 731 39.14 4.90 17.01
C GLN A 731 39.49 6.19 16.25
N TYR A 732 38.67 6.58 15.27
CA TYR A 732 38.85 7.82 14.52
C TYR A 732 38.73 9.05 15.43
N TYR A 733 37.71 9.12 16.28
CA TYR A 733 37.51 10.25 17.19
C TYR A 733 38.56 10.30 18.30
N GLU A 734 39.00 9.15 18.81
CA GLU A 734 40.12 9.06 19.75
C GLU A 734 41.40 9.64 19.14
N LEU A 735 41.74 9.25 17.90
CA LEU A 735 42.92 9.78 17.20
C LEU A 735 42.84 11.29 16.99
N GLN A 736 41.67 11.82 16.59
CA GLN A 736 41.46 13.26 16.46
C GLN A 736 41.63 13.99 17.79
N SER A 737 41.12 13.43 18.90
CA SER A 737 41.27 14.03 20.23
C SER A 737 42.73 14.11 20.67
N GLN A 738 43.54 13.09 20.35
CA GLN A 738 44.98 13.04 20.64
C GLN A 738 45.78 14.03 19.77
N MET A 739 45.41 14.19 18.50
CA MET A 739 46.00 15.20 17.61
C MET A 739 45.67 16.63 18.06
N ALA A 740 44.45 16.88 18.54
CA ALA A 740 44.06 18.18 19.09
C ALA A 740 44.80 18.49 20.40
N ALA A 741 45.05 17.49 21.25
CA ALA A 741 45.77 17.66 22.52
C ALA A 741 47.29 17.86 22.36
N SER A 742 47.88 17.47 21.22
CA SER A 742 49.34 17.54 20.99
C SER A 742 49.82 18.83 20.30
N GLY A 743 48.94 19.80 20.02
CA GLY A 743 49.32 21.16 19.62
C GLY A 743 49.94 21.33 18.23
N ASN A 744 50.05 20.28 17.41
CA ASN A 744 50.74 20.27 16.11
C ASN A 744 49.78 20.43 14.89
N GLY A 745 48.73 21.26 15.00
CA GLY A 745 47.76 21.44 13.92
C GLY A 745 48.19 22.49 12.88
N THR A 746 48.54 22.06 11.67
CA THR A 746 48.55 22.93 10.47
C THR A 746 47.12 23.40 10.12
N GLU A 747 47.01 24.55 9.45
CA GLU A 747 45.81 25.39 9.21
C GLU A 747 44.58 24.73 8.51
N HIS A 748 44.53 23.40 8.35
CA HIS A 748 43.38 22.67 7.79
C HIS A 748 42.51 21.94 8.82
N ALA A 749 42.79 22.04 10.13
CA ALA A 749 41.98 21.44 11.19
C ALA A 749 40.80 22.34 11.64
N THR A 750 39.84 22.62 10.77
CA THR A 750 38.65 23.45 11.05
C THR A 750 37.32 22.69 10.94
N ARG A 751 37.26 21.41 11.29
CA ARG A 751 35.99 20.76 11.67
C ARG A 751 35.99 20.48 13.17
N PRO A 752 35.10 21.10 13.96
CA PRO A 752 35.00 20.79 15.39
C PRO A 752 34.65 19.31 15.56
N VAL A 753 35.31 18.63 16.49
CA VAL A 753 34.91 17.29 16.94
C VAL A 753 33.46 17.41 17.42
N LEU A 754 32.53 16.81 16.68
CA LEU A 754 31.11 16.76 17.07
C LEU A 754 30.98 15.83 18.27
N VAL A 755 31.18 16.38 19.48
CA VAL A 755 31.07 15.66 20.77
C VAL A 755 29.82 14.77 20.84
N PRO A 756 28.61 15.20 20.39
CA PRO A 756 27.42 14.34 20.44
C PRO A 756 27.51 13.08 19.57
N LEU A 757 28.16 13.17 18.40
CA LEU A 757 28.28 12.04 17.47
C LEU A 757 29.28 11.00 17.98
N SER A 758 30.40 11.46 18.53
CA SER A 758 31.38 10.59 19.19
C SER A 758 30.77 9.82 20.36
N LEU A 759 29.99 10.51 21.22
CA LEU A 759 29.27 9.87 22.33
C LEU A 759 28.24 8.83 21.85
N ALA A 760 27.52 9.10 20.76
CA ALA A 760 26.57 8.16 20.20
C ALA A 760 27.25 6.87 19.69
N TYR A 761 28.40 6.98 19.01
CA TYR A 761 29.18 5.83 18.58
C TYR A 761 29.80 5.06 19.76
N GLN A 762 30.28 5.77 20.79
CA GLN A 762 30.79 5.12 22.00
C GLN A 762 29.70 4.32 22.72
N LYS A 763 28.48 4.85 22.81
CA LYS A 763 27.31 4.14 23.34
C LYS A 763 26.98 2.90 22.52
N MET A 764 26.98 3.01 21.19
CA MET A 764 26.77 1.87 20.29
C MET A 764 27.81 0.77 20.51
N GLN A 765 29.10 1.14 20.56
CA GLN A 765 30.20 0.22 20.80
C GLN A 765 30.11 -0.44 22.18
N GLN A 766 29.71 0.32 23.21
CA GLN A 766 29.50 -0.23 24.55
C GLN A 766 28.46 -1.35 24.52
N TYR A 767 27.33 -1.14 23.84
CA TYR A 767 26.30 -2.18 23.72
C TYR A 767 26.75 -3.39 22.91
N THR A 768 27.40 -3.21 21.76
CA THR A 768 27.84 -4.33 20.92
C THR A 768 28.94 -5.16 21.57
N SER A 769 29.88 -4.50 22.29
CA SER A 769 30.97 -5.17 22.99
C SER A 769 30.54 -5.87 24.29
N SER A 770 29.50 -5.37 24.98
CA SER A 770 28.99 -5.95 26.22
C SER A 770 27.91 -7.03 26.01
N SER A 771 27.83 -7.63 24.81
CA SER A 771 26.82 -8.64 24.51
C SER A 771 26.93 -9.86 25.44
N LEU A 772 25.81 -10.29 26.02
CA LEU A 772 25.74 -11.49 26.86
C LEU A 772 25.94 -12.79 26.06
N VAL A 773 25.67 -12.73 24.76
CA VAL A 773 25.75 -13.85 23.81
C VAL A 773 26.65 -13.48 22.66
N LYS A 774 27.52 -14.41 22.23
CA LYS A 774 28.35 -14.20 21.03
C LYS A 774 27.48 -14.26 19.78
N VAL A 775 27.27 -13.12 19.13
CA VAL A 775 26.40 -12.97 17.95
C VAL A 775 26.78 -13.94 16.82
N THR A 776 28.08 -14.12 16.57
CA THR A 776 28.59 -15.04 15.54
C THR A 776 28.30 -16.51 15.85
N GLU A 777 28.35 -16.92 17.12
CA GLU A 777 28.03 -18.29 17.53
C GLU A 777 26.51 -18.53 17.50
N PHE A 778 25.70 -17.52 17.83
CA PHE A 778 24.26 -17.60 17.67
C PHE A 778 23.86 -17.72 16.19
N ASP A 779 24.48 -16.96 15.29
CA ASP A 779 24.22 -17.08 13.83
C ASP A 779 24.59 -18.47 13.30
N LYS A 780 25.70 -19.06 13.76
CA LYS A 780 26.05 -20.47 13.44
C LYS A 780 24.98 -21.45 13.92
N LEU A 781 24.43 -21.25 15.11
CA LEU A 781 23.33 -22.06 15.64
C LEU A 781 22.10 -21.97 14.72
N LEU A 782 21.75 -20.78 14.25
CA LEU A 782 20.64 -20.57 13.30
C LEU A 782 20.88 -21.25 11.95
N MET A 783 22.09 -21.10 11.39
CA MET A 783 22.45 -21.72 10.10
C MET A 783 22.41 -23.25 10.18
N GLY A 784 22.97 -23.83 11.26
CA GLY A 784 22.93 -25.27 11.48
C GLY A 784 21.50 -25.81 11.61
N LEU A 785 20.64 -25.13 12.36
CA LEU A 785 19.23 -25.49 12.46
C LEU A 785 18.50 -25.34 11.11
N GLY A 786 18.80 -24.29 10.36
CA GLY A 786 18.24 -24.07 9.02
C GLY A 786 18.57 -25.21 8.06
N GLU A 787 19.83 -25.67 8.08
CA GLU A 787 20.29 -26.80 7.27
C GLU A 787 19.61 -28.11 7.67
N ASP A 788 19.52 -28.41 8.97
CA ASP A 788 18.83 -29.60 9.48
C ASP A 788 17.34 -29.60 9.10
N ILE A 789 16.67 -28.44 9.10
CA ILE A 789 15.28 -28.28 8.64
C ILE A 789 15.17 -28.56 7.14
N ARG A 790 16.06 -28.02 6.31
CA ARG A 790 16.09 -28.28 4.86
C ARG A 790 16.24 -29.76 4.55
N GLN A 791 17.18 -30.44 5.21
CA GLN A 791 17.39 -31.88 5.08
C GLN A 791 16.17 -32.69 5.52
N THR A 792 15.46 -32.22 6.57
CA THR A 792 14.22 -32.86 7.04
C THR A 792 13.10 -32.73 6.01
N TYR A 793 12.95 -31.58 5.36
CA TYR A 793 11.98 -31.42 4.26
C TYR A 793 12.31 -32.35 3.08
N GLN A 794 13.58 -32.40 2.66
CA GLN A 794 14.03 -33.26 1.56
C GLN A 794 13.82 -34.76 1.84
N SER A 795 14.12 -35.23 3.06
CA SER A 795 13.98 -36.64 3.44
C SER A 795 12.52 -37.09 3.49
N ARG A 796 11.61 -36.25 3.99
CA ARG A 796 10.16 -36.51 3.98
C ARG A 796 9.63 -36.66 2.56
N THR A 797 10.13 -35.86 1.63
CA THR A 797 9.76 -35.94 0.20
C THR A 797 10.17 -37.29 -0.39
N MET A 798 11.40 -37.75 -0.16
CA MET A 798 11.87 -39.03 -0.68
C MET A 798 11.07 -40.22 -0.15
N GLY A 799 10.69 -40.20 1.14
CA GLY A 799 9.87 -41.25 1.76
C GLY A 799 8.45 -41.34 1.17
N GLN A 800 7.81 -40.20 0.86
CA GLN A 800 6.48 -40.19 0.23
C GLN A 800 6.51 -40.61 -1.24
N ALA A 801 7.56 -40.23 -1.98
CA ALA A 801 7.75 -40.67 -3.36
C ALA A 801 7.93 -42.20 -3.45
N GLN A 802 8.67 -42.80 -2.52
CA GLN A 802 8.82 -44.25 -2.42
C GLN A 802 7.51 -44.96 -2.03
N ALA A 803 6.73 -44.40 -1.11
CA ALA A 803 5.43 -44.96 -0.73
C ALA A 803 4.38 -44.89 -1.87
N GLN A 804 4.38 -43.81 -2.66
CA GLN A 804 3.53 -43.70 -3.86
C GLN A 804 3.97 -44.65 -4.98
N ALA A 805 5.29 -44.82 -5.18
CA ALA A 805 5.82 -45.78 -6.14
C ALA A 805 5.46 -47.23 -5.75
N GLN A 806 5.43 -47.55 -4.45
CA GLN A 806 4.97 -48.85 -3.96
C GLN A 806 3.45 -49.03 -4.09
N ALA A 807 2.65 -47.97 -3.90
CA ALA A 807 1.20 -48.02 -4.09
C ALA A 807 0.76 -48.13 -5.56
N GLN A 808 1.58 -47.64 -6.51
CA GLN A 808 1.34 -47.75 -7.96
C GLN A 808 1.93 -49.03 -8.59
N GLY A 809 2.64 -49.84 -7.81
CA GLY A 809 3.31 -51.07 -8.24
C GLY A 809 2.42 -52.30 -8.48
N GLN A 810 1.19 -52.13 -9.01
CA GLN A 810 0.33 -53.26 -9.45
C GLN A 810 -0.36 -53.05 -10.81
N GLY A 811 0.11 -52.15 -11.67
CA GLY A 811 -0.37 -52.02 -13.05
C GLY A 811 0.76 -51.90 -14.06
N GLN A 812 1.00 -52.95 -14.85
CA GLN A 812 1.88 -52.89 -16.02
C GLN A 812 1.28 -51.96 -17.09
N GLY A 813 2.05 -50.99 -17.59
CA GLY A 813 1.64 -50.20 -18.76
C GLY A 813 2.51 -48.98 -19.07
N GLN A 814 3.48 -49.19 -19.97
CA GLN A 814 4.09 -48.25 -20.93
C GLN A 814 4.59 -46.86 -20.49
N GLY A 815 5.89 -46.65 -20.72
CA GLY A 815 6.59 -45.40 -20.50
C GLY A 815 6.25 -44.33 -21.53
N GLN A 816 5.60 -43.27 -21.07
CA GLN A 816 5.68 -41.88 -21.56
C GLN A 816 5.13 -41.01 -20.42
N GLY A 817 5.98 -40.21 -19.75
CA GLY A 817 5.51 -39.27 -18.71
C GLY A 817 6.41 -38.99 -17.49
N GLN A 818 7.65 -39.48 -17.41
CA GLN A 818 8.49 -39.27 -16.21
C GLN A 818 8.75 -37.79 -15.88
N GLY A 819 8.91 -36.92 -16.89
CA GLY A 819 9.16 -35.48 -16.68
C GLY A 819 7.95 -34.70 -16.13
N GLN A 820 6.72 -35.03 -16.54
CA GLN A 820 5.51 -34.37 -16.02
C GLN A 820 5.15 -34.84 -14.61
N VAL A 821 5.38 -36.12 -14.30
CA VAL A 821 5.18 -36.67 -12.95
C VAL A 821 6.14 -36.01 -11.96
N GLN A 822 7.39 -35.78 -12.35
CA GLN A 822 8.40 -35.14 -11.50
C GLN A 822 8.11 -33.66 -11.23
N VAL A 823 7.70 -32.89 -12.25
CA VAL A 823 7.27 -31.47 -12.06
C VAL A 823 6.04 -31.36 -11.15
N GLN A 824 5.08 -32.29 -11.28
CA GLN A 824 3.88 -32.32 -10.43
C GLN A 824 4.23 -32.70 -8.98
N GLN A 825 5.18 -33.62 -8.78
CA GLN A 825 5.70 -34.00 -7.47
C GLN A 825 6.44 -32.82 -6.80
N ASP A 826 7.27 -32.08 -7.55
CA ASP A 826 7.98 -30.90 -7.04
C ASP A 826 7.01 -29.75 -6.66
N ALA A 827 5.96 -29.55 -7.44
CA ALA A 827 4.93 -28.55 -7.12
C ALA A 827 4.12 -28.93 -5.86
N ASN A 828 3.80 -30.22 -5.69
CA ASN A 828 3.14 -30.71 -4.48
C ASN A 828 4.07 -30.63 -3.25
N MET A 829 5.37 -30.87 -3.42
CA MET A 829 6.39 -30.72 -2.37
C MET A 829 6.42 -29.28 -1.85
N LYS A 830 6.55 -28.29 -2.74
CA LYS A 830 6.55 -26.87 -2.36
C LYS A 830 5.27 -26.45 -1.66
N ARG A 831 4.12 -27.01 -2.04
CA ARG A 831 2.83 -26.77 -1.35
C ARG A 831 2.82 -27.33 0.08
N LEU A 832 3.33 -28.55 0.29
CA LEU A 832 3.38 -29.17 1.62
C LEU A 832 4.34 -28.42 2.55
N GLN A 833 5.49 -28.02 2.02
CA GLN A 833 6.47 -27.20 2.73
C GLN A 833 5.90 -25.84 3.11
N ALA A 834 5.29 -25.12 2.17
CA ALA A 834 4.60 -23.85 2.45
C ALA A 834 3.48 -24.00 3.49
N HIS A 835 2.77 -25.14 3.50
CA HIS A 835 1.77 -25.43 4.53
C HIS A 835 2.40 -25.63 5.92
N CYS A 836 3.55 -26.32 6.00
CA CYS A 836 4.29 -26.48 7.26
C CYS A 836 4.81 -25.14 7.77
N GLU A 837 5.39 -24.32 6.89
CA GLU A 837 5.87 -22.97 7.24
C GLU A 837 4.73 -22.04 7.66
N LEU A 838 3.56 -22.13 7.03
CA LEU A 838 2.36 -21.42 7.48
C LEU A 838 1.95 -21.87 8.89
N ALA A 839 1.96 -23.17 9.18
CA ALA A 839 1.65 -23.68 10.51
C ALA A 839 2.62 -23.15 11.58
N LEU A 840 3.92 -23.07 11.26
CA LEU A 840 4.94 -22.49 12.13
C LEU A 840 4.75 -20.98 12.33
N LEU A 841 4.47 -20.24 11.26
CA LEU A 841 4.18 -18.80 11.31
C LEU A 841 2.96 -18.48 12.19
N LEU A 842 1.95 -19.35 12.15
CA LEU A 842 0.75 -19.24 12.97
C LEU A 842 0.89 -19.94 14.33
N ALA A 843 2.12 -20.22 14.78
CA ALA A 843 2.42 -20.77 16.09
C ALA A 843 1.72 -22.10 16.42
N ASN A 844 1.53 -22.95 15.41
CA ASN A 844 0.94 -24.28 15.54
C ASN A 844 2.03 -25.37 15.68
N ASN A 845 1.62 -26.64 15.72
CA ASN A 845 2.55 -27.76 15.84
C ASN A 845 3.50 -27.87 14.64
N PRO A 846 4.82 -28.03 14.88
CA PRO A 846 5.74 -28.41 13.82
C PRO A 846 5.38 -29.82 13.28
N PRO A 847 5.81 -30.14 12.04
CA PRO A 847 5.63 -31.48 11.49
C PRO A 847 6.27 -32.54 12.37
N GLN A 848 5.65 -33.73 12.51
CA GLN A 848 6.25 -34.84 13.27
C GLN A 848 7.65 -35.24 12.78
N SER A 849 7.95 -35.03 11.50
CA SER A 849 9.28 -35.27 10.94
C SER A 849 10.38 -34.40 11.56
N PHE A 850 10.04 -33.30 12.25
CA PHE A 850 11.02 -32.45 12.93
C PHE A 850 11.47 -33.04 14.27
N GLN A 851 10.78 -34.05 14.81
CA GLN A 851 11.11 -34.61 16.12
C GLN A 851 12.56 -35.10 16.24
N PRO A 852 13.12 -35.91 15.32
CA PRO A 852 14.50 -36.37 15.43
C PRO A 852 15.50 -35.22 15.33
N MET A 853 15.23 -34.25 14.45
CA MET A 853 16.04 -33.05 14.27
C MET A 853 16.04 -32.19 15.54
N LEU A 854 14.88 -31.95 16.14
CA LEU A 854 14.76 -31.17 17.38
C LEU A 854 15.47 -31.86 18.55
N LYS A 855 15.37 -33.19 18.64
CA LYS A 855 16.11 -33.96 19.64
C LYS A 855 17.62 -33.74 19.49
N LYS A 856 18.15 -33.85 18.27
CA LYS A 856 19.57 -33.56 17.95
C LYS A 856 19.93 -32.11 18.31
N PHE A 857 19.12 -31.15 17.89
CA PHE A 857 19.32 -29.73 18.14
C PHE A 857 19.51 -29.44 19.63
N PHE A 858 18.64 -29.96 20.50
CA PHE A 858 18.79 -29.77 21.94
C PHE A 858 19.93 -30.59 22.56
N SER A 859 20.14 -31.84 22.14
CA SER A 859 21.15 -32.72 22.74
C SER A 859 22.59 -32.36 22.36
N GLU A 860 22.80 -31.74 21.19
CA GLU A 860 24.12 -31.43 20.65
C GLU A 860 24.31 -29.91 20.50
N ASN A 861 23.55 -29.27 19.61
CA ASN A 861 23.79 -27.87 19.23
C ASN A 861 23.55 -26.89 20.38
N VAL A 862 22.42 -26.98 21.07
CA VAL A 862 22.09 -26.11 22.21
C VAL A 862 23.06 -26.35 23.37
N ARG A 863 23.45 -27.60 23.63
CA ARG A 863 24.47 -27.92 24.66
C ARG A 863 25.84 -27.32 24.33
N ALA A 864 26.29 -27.45 23.09
CA ALA A 864 27.55 -26.86 22.64
C ALA A 864 27.51 -25.33 22.76
N PHE A 865 26.39 -24.72 22.39
CA PHE A 865 26.18 -23.28 22.51
C PHE A 865 26.14 -22.79 23.97
N ARG A 866 25.49 -23.56 24.86
CA ARG A 866 25.48 -23.30 26.31
C ARG A 866 26.88 -23.34 26.92
N ALA A 867 27.75 -24.24 26.47
CA ALA A 867 29.13 -24.30 26.97
C ALA A 867 29.95 -23.03 26.66
N MET A 868 29.53 -22.22 25.69
CA MET A 868 30.19 -20.98 25.29
C MET A 868 29.54 -19.71 25.87
N THR A 869 28.45 -19.86 26.62
CA THR A 869 27.63 -18.75 27.15
C THR A 869 27.50 -18.91 28.67
N ASP A 870 27.61 -17.82 29.42
CA ASP A 870 27.48 -17.85 30.89
C ASP A 870 25.99 -17.82 31.30
N PRO A 871 25.38 -18.93 31.77
CA PRO A 871 23.96 -18.97 32.07
C PRO A 871 23.60 -18.10 33.28
N ALA A 872 24.53 -17.84 34.21
CA ALA A 872 24.25 -17.00 35.37
C ALA A 872 24.01 -15.54 34.95
N LYS A 873 24.75 -15.06 33.95
CA LYS A 873 24.54 -13.70 33.42
C LYS A 873 23.21 -13.56 32.68
N LEU A 874 22.74 -14.60 32.01
CA LEU A 874 21.43 -14.62 31.37
C LEU A 874 20.31 -14.60 32.41
N TYR A 875 20.42 -15.41 33.46
CA TYR A 875 19.43 -15.48 34.53
C TYR A 875 19.17 -14.13 35.23
N PHE A 876 20.22 -13.31 35.41
CA PHE A 876 20.12 -11.97 36.00
C PHE A 876 19.93 -10.84 34.97
N ALA A 877 19.79 -11.17 33.68
CA ALA A 877 19.59 -10.17 32.65
C ALA A 877 18.20 -9.53 32.75
N ASN A 878 18.11 -8.24 32.39
CA ASN A 878 16.85 -7.53 32.35
C ASN A 878 16.34 -7.48 30.89
N TYR A 879 15.26 -8.23 30.62
CA TYR A 879 14.61 -8.30 29.31
C TYR A 879 13.42 -7.35 29.14
N SER A 880 13.19 -6.42 30.07
CA SER A 880 11.99 -5.54 30.04
C SER A 880 11.85 -4.68 28.78
N ILE A 881 12.96 -4.37 28.11
CA ILE A 881 12.93 -3.64 26.83
C ILE A 881 12.25 -4.44 25.70
N LEU A 882 12.16 -5.77 25.83
CA LEU A 882 11.51 -6.66 24.87
C LEU A 882 10.00 -6.74 25.08
N GLU A 883 9.50 -6.29 26.24
CA GLU A 883 8.08 -6.35 26.62
C GLU A 883 7.50 -7.78 26.57
N VAL A 884 8.28 -8.75 27.07
CA VAL A 884 7.97 -10.20 27.05
C VAL A 884 7.46 -10.75 28.38
N GLU A 885 7.32 -9.90 29.40
CA GLU A 885 6.92 -10.29 30.74
C GLU A 885 5.47 -10.79 30.80
N ASP A 886 5.27 -11.96 31.40
CA ASP A 886 3.93 -12.54 31.62
C ASP A 886 3.57 -12.65 33.10
N ASP A 887 4.55 -12.60 34.00
CA ASP A 887 4.28 -12.82 35.40
C ASP A 887 3.61 -11.59 36.04
N VAL A 888 2.66 -11.87 36.93
CA VAL A 888 1.83 -10.83 37.56
C VAL A 888 2.69 -9.80 38.30
N ARG A 889 3.83 -10.19 38.88
CA ARG A 889 4.70 -9.28 39.64
C ARG A 889 5.47 -8.34 38.72
N ALA A 890 6.04 -8.83 37.62
CA ALA A 890 6.72 -8.01 36.63
C ALA A 890 5.76 -7.08 35.92
N LEU A 891 4.54 -7.53 35.58
CA LEU A 891 3.50 -6.67 35.01
C LEU A 891 3.05 -5.58 35.99
N GLN A 892 2.93 -5.89 37.28
CA GLN A 892 2.67 -4.89 38.33
C GLN A 892 3.84 -3.90 38.47
N ALA A 893 5.08 -4.38 38.39
CA ALA A 893 6.27 -3.53 38.41
C ALA A 893 6.33 -2.62 37.17
N LYS A 894 6.01 -3.12 35.98
CA LYS A 894 5.86 -2.33 34.74
C LYS A 894 4.78 -1.25 34.92
N ARG A 895 3.63 -1.63 35.48
CA ARG A 895 2.54 -0.69 35.80
C ARG A 895 2.96 0.38 36.81
N ALA A 896 3.80 0.04 37.79
CA ALA A 896 4.30 1.00 38.78
C ALA A 896 5.34 1.96 38.19
N ARG A 897 6.23 1.49 37.31
CA ARG A 897 7.24 2.32 36.63
C ARG A 897 6.64 3.37 35.72
N HIS A 898 5.50 3.06 35.09
CA HIS A 898 4.82 3.97 34.16
C HIS A 898 5.73 4.41 32.98
N CYS A 899 6.56 3.49 32.50
CA CYS A 899 7.43 3.67 31.34
C CYS A 899 6.95 2.82 30.17
N TYR A 900 7.23 3.28 28.95
CA TYR A 900 6.90 2.61 27.68
C TYR A 900 8.15 2.49 26.81
N ILE A 901 8.19 1.54 25.89
CA ILE A 901 9.32 1.38 24.97
C ILE A 901 9.00 2.05 23.64
N ASP A 902 9.84 3.00 23.23
CA ASP A 902 9.77 3.60 21.91
C ASP A 902 10.11 2.58 20.82
N VAL A 903 9.29 2.46 19.78
CA VAL A 903 9.48 1.48 18.71
C VAL A 903 10.60 1.84 17.72
N PHE A 904 10.99 3.11 17.62
CA PHE A 904 12.03 3.55 16.69
C PHE A 904 13.42 3.51 17.31
N LYS A 905 13.61 4.24 18.41
CA LYS A 905 14.86 4.37 19.16
C LYS A 905 15.09 3.18 20.09
N ARG A 906 14.04 2.44 20.50
CA ARG A 906 14.12 1.38 21.53
C ARG A 906 14.69 1.93 22.83
N VAL A 907 14.09 3.00 23.32
CA VAL A 907 14.42 3.62 24.61
C VAL A 907 13.17 3.72 25.47
N GLU A 908 13.36 3.77 26.79
CA GLU A 908 12.27 3.99 27.72
C GLU A 908 11.76 5.43 27.61
N LEU A 909 10.44 5.58 27.48
CA LEU A 909 9.69 6.83 27.51
C LEU A 909 8.92 6.90 28.82
N ALA A 910 9.00 8.02 29.54
CA ALA A 910 8.16 8.26 30.70
C ALA A 910 6.70 8.52 30.24
N GLY A 911 5.74 7.86 30.89
CA GLY A 911 4.33 8.15 30.66
C GLY A 911 3.87 9.44 31.36
N PRO A 912 2.72 10.02 30.97
CA PRO A 912 2.14 11.20 31.61
C PRO A 912 1.96 11.04 33.13
N PRO A 913 2.10 12.10 33.95
CA PRO A 913 1.85 12.01 35.38
C PRO A 913 0.42 11.54 35.68
N ARG A 914 0.26 10.63 36.66
CA ARG A 914 -1.06 10.20 37.16
C ARG A 914 -1.70 11.36 37.93
N LEU A 915 -2.93 11.74 37.57
CA LEU A 915 -3.74 12.62 38.39
C LEU A 915 -4.39 11.76 39.48
N ASP A 916 -3.83 11.80 40.69
CA ASP A 916 -4.38 11.09 41.84
C ASP A 916 -5.74 11.70 42.24
N GLY A 917 -6.84 11.01 41.94
CA GLY A 917 -8.18 11.38 42.38
C GLY A 917 -9.18 10.25 42.16
N GLY A 918 -9.57 9.56 43.24
CA GLY A 918 -10.47 8.41 43.22
C GLY A 918 -11.84 8.71 42.60
N GLY A 919 -12.04 8.22 41.40
CA GLY A 919 -13.30 8.18 40.68
C GLY A 919 -13.07 7.38 39.39
N THR A 920 -14.00 6.50 39.03
CA THR A 920 -13.90 5.53 37.92
C THR A 920 -13.92 6.16 36.51
N SER A 921 -13.22 7.28 36.33
CA SER A 921 -12.99 7.93 35.05
C SER A 921 -11.57 8.51 35.03
N GLU A 922 -10.57 7.63 34.88
CA GLU A 922 -9.21 8.04 34.52
C GLU A 922 -9.20 8.40 33.01
N LEU A 923 -9.78 9.55 32.68
CA LEU A 923 -9.37 10.32 31.51
C LEU A 923 -7.93 10.77 31.76
N MET A 924 -7.01 10.45 30.84
CA MET A 924 -5.69 11.07 30.84
C MET A 924 -5.83 12.60 30.87
N PRO A 925 -4.87 13.35 31.46
CA PRO A 925 -4.95 14.80 31.49
C PRO A 925 -5.12 15.36 30.07
N PRO A 926 -5.90 16.43 29.87
CA PRO A 926 -5.97 17.11 28.58
C PRO A 926 -4.58 17.62 28.22
N MET A 927 -4.05 17.18 27.09
CA MET A 927 -2.76 17.67 26.57
C MET A 927 -2.89 19.13 26.16
N GLY A 928 -2.55 20.02 27.10
CA GLY A 928 -2.48 21.46 26.88
C GLY A 928 -1.66 22.22 27.93
N MET A 929 -1.06 21.52 28.90
CA MET A 929 -0.36 22.13 30.05
C MET A 929 0.91 21.36 30.42
N HIS A 930 1.86 21.12 29.51
CA HIS A 930 3.10 20.41 29.88
C HIS A 930 4.36 20.96 29.21
N GLY A 931 5.45 20.97 29.98
CA GLY A 931 6.80 21.42 29.59
C GLY A 931 7.50 20.50 28.58
N PRO A 932 8.83 20.55 28.44
CA PRO A 932 9.59 20.09 27.26
C PRO A 932 9.68 18.57 27.03
N THR A 933 8.84 17.75 27.66
CA THR A 933 8.79 16.29 27.43
C THR A 933 7.87 15.96 26.25
N GLY A 934 8.39 15.30 25.22
CA GLY A 934 7.72 15.05 23.93
C GLY A 934 6.40 14.26 24.03
N LEU A 935 5.51 14.51 23.07
CA LEU A 935 4.28 13.73 22.89
C LEU A 935 4.63 12.35 22.33
N TRP A 936 3.90 11.30 22.70
CA TRP A 936 4.04 9.98 22.09
C TRP A 936 2.68 9.41 21.67
N ARG A 937 2.68 8.57 20.65
CA ARG A 937 1.51 7.92 20.05
C ARG A 937 1.63 6.41 20.10
N ARG A 938 0.50 5.73 19.90
CA ARG A 938 0.44 4.27 19.80
C ARG A 938 0.00 3.86 18.41
N CYS A 939 0.77 2.99 17.77
CA CYS A 939 0.40 2.44 16.48
C CYS A 939 -0.81 1.50 16.64
N ALA A 940 -1.84 1.70 15.83
CA ALA A 940 -3.06 0.90 15.85
C ALA A 940 -2.82 -0.59 15.49
N ARG A 941 -1.82 -0.86 14.63
CA ARG A 941 -1.51 -2.18 14.07
C ARG A 941 -0.56 -2.99 14.95
N CYS A 942 0.62 -2.46 15.22
CA CYS A 942 1.63 -3.15 16.02
C CYS A 942 1.46 -2.90 17.52
N THR A 943 0.53 -2.03 17.93
CA THR A 943 0.30 -1.64 19.33
C THR A 943 1.51 -1.00 20.00
N ALA A 944 2.59 -0.72 19.27
CA ALA A 944 3.82 -0.18 19.82
C ALA A 944 3.70 1.32 20.12
N VAL A 945 4.45 1.77 21.12
CA VAL A 945 4.54 3.18 21.48
C VAL A 945 5.64 3.85 20.67
N MET A 946 5.41 5.09 20.26
CA MET A 946 6.30 5.83 19.40
C MET A 946 6.27 7.31 19.79
N GLU A 947 7.43 7.90 20.04
CA GLU A 947 7.57 9.33 20.24
C GLU A 947 7.15 10.09 18.97
N ASP A 948 6.43 11.20 19.11
CA ASP A 948 6.16 12.14 18.02
C ASP A 948 7.45 12.91 17.72
N LEU A 949 8.27 12.32 16.86
CA LEU A 949 9.56 12.85 16.46
C LEU A 949 9.39 13.92 15.37
N SER A 950 9.86 15.15 15.64
CA SER A 950 10.05 16.18 14.62
C SER A 950 11.53 16.29 14.24
N GLY A 951 11.92 15.61 13.16
CA GLY A 951 13.26 15.73 12.60
C GLY A 951 13.42 17.03 11.80
N HIS A 952 14.29 17.93 12.27
CA HIS A 952 14.72 19.10 11.48
C HIS A 952 15.92 18.77 10.59
N LYS A 953 16.62 17.67 10.87
CA LYS A 953 17.82 17.25 10.14
C LYS A 953 17.49 16.26 9.02
N PRO A 954 18.06 16.43 7.81
CA PRO A 954 17.64 15.65 6.65
C PRO A 954 17.91 14.14 6.78
N GLY A 955 19.02 13.72 7.40
CA GLY A 955 19.38 12.31 7.56
C GLY A 955 18.44 11.57 8.51
N TYR A 956 18.16 12.16 9.67
CA TYR A 956 17.18 11.66 10.62
C TYR A 956 15.77 11.62 10.02
N THR A 957 15.36 12.69 9.35
CA THR A 957 14.09 12.78 8.62
C THR A 957 13.98 11.70 7.55
N PHE A 958 15.05 11.46 6.79
CA PHE A 958 15.09 10.38 5.80
C PHE A 958 14.85 9.03 6.48
N VAL A 959 15.65 8.66 7.48
CA VAL A 959 15.54 7.37 8.19
C VAL A 959 14.16 7.19 8.84
N LEU A 960 13.63 8.24 9.48
CA LEU A 960 12.32 8.25 10.13
C LEU A 960 11.17 8.12 9.10
N SER A 961 11.23 8.88 8.00
CA SER A 961 10.24 8.79 6.92
C SER A 961 10.21 7.41 6.29
N GLN A 962 11.38 6.77 6.18
CA GLN A 962 11.44 5.39 5.74
C GLN A 962 10.69 4.51 6.74
N GLN A 963 11.03 4.56 8.04
CA GLN A 963 10.35 3.79 9.09
C GLN A 963 8.81 3.88 9.03
N HIS A 964 8.25 5.09 8.94
CA HIS A 964 6.79 5.29 8.90
C HIS A 964 6.14 4.82 7.59
N ALA A 965 6.82 4.98 6.45
CA ALA A 965 6.36 4.40 5.18
C ALA A 965 6.35 2.85 5.23
N TRP A 966 7.15 2.21 6.10
CA TRP A 966 7.05 0.76 6.32
C TRP A 966 5.86 0.36 7.19
N GLU A 967 5.45 1.19 8.16
CA GLU A 967 4.23 0.96 8.95
C GLU A 967 2.95 1.26 8.16
N ASN A 968 3.00 2.22 7.22
CA ASN A 968 1.86 2.74 6.45
C ASN A 968 2.00 2.64 4.92
N LEU A 969 2.72 1.63 4.42
CA LEU A 969 2.72 1.13 3.02
C LEU A 969 3.83 1.61 2.05
N THR A 970 4.34 0.61 1.30
CA THR A 970 5.18 0.59 0.07
C THR A 970 6.36 1.55 -0.02
N ILE A 971 7.55 1.06 0.33
CA ILE A 971 8.79 1.55 -0.28
C ILE A 971 9.24 0.60 -1.37
N ARG A 972 9.24 1.13 -2.60
CA ARG A 972 10.04 0.63 -3.71
C ARG A 972 11.50 0.84 -3.36
N ILE A 973 12.12 -0.16 -2.73
CA ILE A 973 13.54 -0.37 -3.04
C ILE A 973 13.51 -0.91 -4.46
N ASN A 974 13.83 -0.06 -5.43
CA ASN A 974 14.23 -0.52 -6.75
C ASN A 974 15.22 -1.66 -6.49
N ARG A 975 14.84 -2.90 -6.82
CA ARG A 975 15.85 -3.91 -7.00
C ARG A 975 16.74 -3.33 -8.09
N SER A 976 17.99 -3.04 -7.76
CA SER A 976 19.05 -3.29 -8.71
C SER A 976 19.02 -4.81 -8.92
N GLY A 977 18.10 -5.27 -9.79
CA GLY A 977 18.53 -6.27 -10.74
C GLY A 977 19.60 -5.57 -11.54
N THR A 978 20.76 -6.18 -11.68
CA THR A 978 21.80 -5.70 -12.56
C THR A 978 21.19 -5.63 -13.96
N MET A 979 20.91 -4.42 -14.42
CA MET A 979 20.38 -4.15 -15.74
C MET A 979 21.50 -3.47 -16.52
N PHE A 980 21.54 -3.73 -17.81
CA PHE A 980 22.40 -3.12 -18.80
C PHE A 980 21.50 -2.48 -19.86
N THR A 981 22.08 -1.69 -20.74
CA THR A 981 21.38 -0.99 -21.81
C THR A 981 21.67 -1.59 -23.18
N GLY A 982 22.70 -2.44 -23.26
CA GLY A 982 23.26 -2.94 -24.50
C GLY A 982 24.11 -1.88 -25.22
N LEU A 983 24.54 -0.83 -24.52
CA LEU A 983 25.46 0.17 -25.04
C LEU A 983 26.86 -0.16 -24.55
N VAL A 984 27.58 -0.94 -25.33
CA VAL A 984 28.96 -1.32 -25.04
C VAL A 984 29.81 -0.07 -24.80
N GLU A 985 30.46 -0.03 -23.63
CA GLU A 985 31.29 1.10 -23.20
C GLU A 985 32.71 0.96 -23.71
N GLU A 986 33.25 -0.27 -23.67
CA GLU A 986 34.64 -0.54 -23.98
C GLU A 986 34.88 -1.96 -24.52
N ILE A 987 36.01 -2.16 -25.20
CA ILE A 987 36.46 -3.47 -25.65
C ILE A 987 37.63 -3.91 -24.77
N GLY A 988 37.41 -4.97 -23.99
CA GLY A 988 38.45 -5.61 -23.18
C GLY A 988 39.15 -6.74 -23.93
N GLU A 989 40.22 -7.26 -23.32
CA GLU A 989 40.98 -8.40 -23.81
C GLU A 989 41.11 -9.48 -22.73
N VAL A 990 40.88 -10.74 -23.07
CA VAL A 990 41.12 -11.86 -22.15
C VAL A 990 42.62 -12.04 -21.97
N SER A 991 43.17 -11.63 -20.82
CA SER A 991 44.60 -11.74 -20.54
C SER A 991 44.97 -13.07 -19.89
N VAL A 992 44.05 -13.66 -19.12
CA VAL A 992 44.21 -14.97 -18.48
C VAL A 992 42.90 -15.75 -18.56
N LEU A 993 43.00 -17.02 -18.94
CA LEU A 993 41.90 -17.99 -18.87
C LEU A 993 42.36 -19.16 -18.01
N ASN A 994 41.75 -19.33 -16.85
CA ASN A 994 42.00 -20.49 -16.00
C ASN A 994 40.75 -21.38 -15.98
N ARG A 995 40.82 -22.57 -16.59
CA ARG A 995 39.70 -23.52 -16.65
C ARG A 995 39.49 -24.33 -15.37
N GLN A 996 40.47 -24.31 -14.46
CA GLN A 996 40.45 -24.99 -13.17
C GLN A 996 41.18 -24.13 -12.14
N ASP A 997 40.47 -23.16 -11.58
CA ASP A 997 40.98 -22.38 -10.46
C ASP A 997 41.02 -23.18 -9.15
N GLU A 998 41.47 -22.54 -8.06
CA GLU A 998 41.61 -23.15 -6.73
C GLU A 998 40.29 -23.70 -6.16
N THR A 999 39.15 -23.27 -6.70
CA THR A 999 37.81 -23.74 -6.33
C THR A 999 37.27 -24.83 -7.26
N GLY A 1000 38.03 -25.22 -8.28
CA GLY A 1000 37.61 -26.14 -9.35
C GLY A 1000 36.72 -25.49 -10.42
N GLY A 1001 36.63 -24.16 -10.44
CA GLY A 1001 35.83 -23.37 -11.39
C GLY A 1001 36.63 -22.86 -12.58
N THR A 1002 35.95 -22.18 -13.52
CA THR A 1002 36.59 -21.43 -14.61
C THR A 1002 36.61 -19.95 -14.25
N SER A 1003 37.77 -19.30 -14.36
CA SER A 1003 37.93 -17.85 -14.18
C SER A 1003 38.58 -17.19 -15.40
N LEU A 1004 38.15 -15.95 -15.65
CA LEU A 1004 38.65 -15.09 -16.73
C LEU A 1004 39.22 -13.82 -16.11
N THR A 1005 40.42 -13.43 -16.53
CA THR A 1005 40.97 -12.10 -16.28
C THR A 1005 40.84 -11.26 -17.55
N ILE A 1006 40.19 -10.11 -17.43
CA ILE A 1006 39.96 -9.17 -18.52
C ILE A 1006 40.84 -7.94 -18.32
N ALA A 1007 41.77 -7.72 -19.25
CA ALA A 1007 42.59 -6.52 -19.33
C ALA A 1007 41.85 -5.39 -20.07
N LEU A 1008 42.07 -4.16 -19.61
CA LEU A 1008 41.47 -2.97 -20.18
C LEU A 1008 42.49 -2.15 -20.98
N PRO A 1009 42.02 -1.36 -21.97
CA PRO A 1009 42.86 -0.40 -22.68
C PRO A 1009 43.53 0.60 -21.74
N ALA A 1010 44.72 1.08 -22.12
CA ALA A 1010 45.43 2.11 -21.37
C ALA A 1010 44.60 3.40 -21.27
N GLY A 1011 44.36 3.87 -20.04
CA GLY A 1011 43.54 5.05 -19.77
C GLY A 1011 42.03 4.79 -19.65
N SER A 1012 41.61 3.52 -19.64
CA SER A 1012 40.21 3.14 -19.38
C SER A 1012 39.71 3.67 -18.02
N GLU A 1013 38.50 4.25 -18.02
CA GLU A 1013 37.78 4.65 -16.81
C GLU A 1013 36.72 3.61 -16.39
N LEU A 1014 36.62 2.46 -17.08
CA LEU A 1014 35.57 1.46 -16.84
C LEU A 1014 35.63 0.88 -15.42
N LEU A 1015 36.81 0.78 -14.82
CA LEU A 1015 36.95 0.34 -13.42
C LEU A 1015 37.06 1.49 -12.43
N SER A 1016 36.88 2.76 -12.82
CA SER A 1016 37.07 3.91 -11.90
C SER A 1016 36.18 3.85 -10.65
N ASP A 1017 34.96 3.33 -10.80
CA ASP A 1017 33.94 3.18 -9.76
C ASP A 1017 33.60 1.72 -9.42
N ALA A 1018 34.33 0.75 -9.99
CA ALA A 1018 34.08 -0.67 -9.78
C ALA A 1018 34.52 -1.16 -8.39
N HIS A 1019 33.75 -2.06 -7.81
CA HIS A 1019 33.97 -2.75 -6.54
C HIS A 1019 33.88 -4.27 -6.71
N LEU A 1020 34.45 -5.02 -5.76
CA LEU A 1020 34.25 -6.46 -5.69
C LEU A 1020 32.76 -6.77 -5.49
N GLY A 1021 32.23 -7.71 -6.27
CA GLY A 1021 30.80 -8.03 -6.27
C GLY A 1021 29.97 -7.24 -7.30
N ASP A 1022 30.54 -6.23 -7.96
CA ASP A 1022 29.85 -5.53 -9.04
C ASP A 1022 29.67 -6.43 -10.27
N SER A 1023 28.65 -6.14 -11.07
CA SER A 1023 28.37 -6.88 -12.30
C SER A 1023 28.80 -6.11 -13.54
N ILE A 1024 29.54 -6.80 -14.40
CA ILE A 1024 29.98 -6.30 -15.71
C ILE A 1024 29.49 -7.31 -16.76
N ALA A 1025 28.84 -6.83 -17.81
CA ALA A 1025 28.45 -7.65 -18.94
C ALA A 1025 29.68 -7.87 -19.84
N ILE A 1026 30.08 -9.13 -20.00
CA ILE A 1026 31.16 -9.55 -20.90
C ILE A 1026 30.52 -10.28 -22.09
N ASN A 1027 30.61 -9.69 -23.29
CA ASN A 1027 29.84 -10.12 -24.47
C ASN A 1027 28.34 -10.28 -24.16
N GLY A 1028 27.78 -9.38 -23.35
CA GLY A 1028 26.37 -9.44 -22.95
C GLY A 1028 26.04 -10.51 -21.91
N CYS A 1029 27.03 -11.17 -21.30
CA CYS A 1029 26.81 -12.06 -20.17
C CYS A 1029 27.17 -11.35 -18.86
N CYS A 1030 26.21 -11.22 -17.95
CA CYS A 1030 26.39 -10.62 -16.64
C CYS A 1030 27.32 -11.49 -15.78
N LEU A 1031 28.51 -10.99 -15.47
CA LEU A 1031 29.48 -11.66 -14.62
C LEU A 1031 29.89 -10.78 -13.44
N THR A 1032 30.17 -11.42 -12.31
CA THR A 1032 30.50 -10.73 -11.05
C THR A 1032 32.02 -10.59 -10.92
N VAL A 1033 32.48 -9.38 -10.62
CA VAL A 1033 33.90 -9.09 -10.37
C VAL A 1033 34.33 -9.74 -9.06
N THR A 1034 35.26 -10.68 -9.14
CA THR A 1034 35.83 -11.42 -7.99
C THR A 1034 37.17 -10.85 -7.53
N GLU A 1035 37.90 -10.17 -8.41
CA GLU A 1035 39.17 -9.51 -8.09
C GLU A 1035 39.38 -8.27 -8.97
N LEU A 1036 40.03 -7.24 -8.42
CA LEU A 1036 40.49 -6.06 -9.15
C LEU A 1036 42.02 -6.02 -9.10
N VAL A 1037 42.67 -6.03 -10.27
CA VAL A 1037 44.13 -6.02 -10.36
C VAL A 1037 44.67 -4.64 -9.92
N ALA A 1038 45.81 -4.63 -9.21
CA ALA A 1038 46.45 -3.41 -8.73
C ALA A 1038 46.63 -2.38 -9.86
N GLY A 1039 46.20 -1.15 -9.62
CA GLY A 1039 46.18 -0.08 -10.64
C GLY A 1039 44.93 -0.05 -11.52
N ARG A 1040 43.92 -0.92 -11.28
CA ARG A 1040 42.63 -0.96 -12.00
C ARG A 1040 42.79 -1.13 -13.52
N THR A 1041 43.81 -1.86 -13.95
CA THR A 1041 44.11 -2.16 -15.36
C THR A 1041 43.45 -3.44 -15.86
N ALA A 1042 42.99 -4.30 -14.95
CA ALA A 1042 42.30 -5.55 -15.25
C ALA A 1042 41.41 -5.98 -14.08
N PHE A 1043 40.48 -6.90 -14.34
CA PHE A 1043 39.60 -7.49 -13.33
C PHE A 1043 39.38 -8.98 -13.62
N VAL A 1044 39.03 -9.75 -12.57
CA VAL A 1044 38.79 -11.19 -12.64
C VAL A 1044 37.31 -11.48 -12.40
N VAL A 1045 36.78 -12.46 -13.14
CA VAL A 1045 35.42 -12.98 -12.98
C VAL A 1045 35.42 -14.50 -12.94
N GLY A 1046 34.51 -15.08 -12.16
CA GLY A 1046 34.20 -16.51 -12.22
C GLY A 1046 33.08 -16.80 -13.22
N VAL A 1047 33.23 -17.88 -14.00
CA VAL A 1047 32.28 -18.29 -15.03
C VAL A 1047 31.70 -19.66 -14.68
N ALA A 1048 30.39 -19.70 -14.39
CA ALA A 1048 29.71 -20.92 -14.00
C ALA A 1048 29.50 -21.88 -15.19
N PRO A 1049 29.35 -23.20 -14.95
CA PRO A 1049 29.12 -24.18 -16.01
C PRO A 1049 27.90 -23.87 -16.91
N GLU A 1050 26.81 -23.35 -16.35
CA GLU A 1050 25.64 -22.95 -17.15
C GLU A 1050 25.99 -21.82 -18.11
N THR A 1051 26.69 -20.80 -17.63
CA THR A 1051 27.18 -19.69 -18.46
C THR A 1051 28.05 -20.19 -19.60
N LEU A 1052 28.98 -21.12 -19.34
CA LEU A 1052 29.83 -21.71 -20.38
C LEU A 1052 29.02 -22.47 -21.44
N ARG A 1053 27.89 -23.09 -21.06
CA ARG A 1053 27.04 -23.88 -21.97
C ARG A 1053 26.18 -23.01 -22.90
N VAL A 1054 25.69 -21.87 -22.39
CA VAL A 1054 24.72 -21.02 -23.10
C VAL A 1054 25.36 -19.82 -23.80
N THR A 1055 26.64 -19.55 -23.57
CA THR A 1055 27.38 -18.42 -24.17
C THR A 1055 28.59 -18.86 -24.99
N ASN A 1056 29.18 -17.93 -25.75
CA ASN A 1056 30.46 -18.07 -26.44
C ASN A 1056 31.67 -17.90 -25.50
N LEU A 1057 31.46 -17.68 -24.20
CA LEU A 1057 32.56 -17.49 -23.25
C LEU A 1057 33.41 -18.76 -23.06
N GLY A 1058 32.83 -19.95 -23.28
CA GLY A 1058 33.56 -21.22 -23.25
C GLY A 1058 34.59 -21.38 -24.37
N ASP A 1059 34.38 -20.68 -25.48
CA ASP A 1059 35.24 -20.73 -26.68
C ASP A 1059 36.29 -19.61 -26.69
N LEU A 1060 36.29 -18.72 -25.69
CA LEU A 1060 37.29 -17.65 -25.59
C LEU A 1060 38.69 -18.22 -25.36
N ALA A 1061 39.68 -17.54 -25.92
CA ALA A 1061 41.09 -17.81 -25.73
C ALA A 1061 41.80 -16.54 -25.24
N VAL A 1062 43.00 -16.70 -24.67
CA VAL A 1062 43.87 -15.56 -24.32
C VAL A 1062 44.13 -14.71 -25.58
N GLY A 1063 44.00 -13.39 -25.44
CA GLY A 1063 44.00 -12.42 -26.55
C GLY A 1063 42.62 -12.18 -27.19
N GLY A 1064 41.59 -12.92 -26.76
CA GLY A 1064 40.22 -12.74 -27.25
C GLY A 1064 39.64 -11.38 -26.85
N ARG A 1065 39.04 -10.67 -27.82
CA ARG A 1065 38.39 -9.38 -27.59
C ARG A 1065 36.94 -9.56 -27.15
N VAL A 1066 36.54 -8.81 -26.14
CA VAL A 1066 35.19 -8.89 -25.56
C VAL A 1066 34.56 -7.51 -25.40
N ASN A 1067 33.26 -7.42 -25.62
CA ASN A 1067 32.47 -6.22 -25.32
C ASN A 1067 32.24 -6.12 -23.81
N LEU A 1068 32.42 -4.93 -23.24
CA LEU A 1068 32.21 -4.63 -21.83
C LEU A 1068 31.18 -3.52 -21.64
N GLU A 1069 30.23 -3.75 -20.72
CA GLU A 1069 29.28 -2.76 -20.23
C GLU A 1069 29.12 -2.93 -18.72
N ARG A 1070 29.17 -1.85 -17.96
CA ARG A 1070 28.89 -1.86 -16.52
C ARG A 1070 27.39 -2.00 -16.28
N ALA A 1071 27.02 -2.62 -15.16
CA ALA A 1071 25.63 -2.58 -14.72
C ALA A 1071 25.21 -1.13 -14.49
N VAL A 1072 24.06 -0.76 -15.04
CA VAL A 1072 23.57 0.61 -14.97
C VAL A 1072 22.69 0.85 -13.75
N ARG A 1073 22.73 2.09 -13.28
CA ARG A 1073 21.84 2.58 -12.24
C ARG A 1073 20.46 2.87 -12.87
N ALA A 1074 19.42 2.87 -12.04
CA ALA A 1074 18.05 3.08 -12.53
C ALA A 1074 17.81 4.49 -13.11
N ASP A 1075 18.70 5.44 -12.86
CA ASP A 1075 18.71 6.81 -13.39
C ASP A 1075 19.55 6.96 -14.67
N THR A 1076 20.26 5.91 -15.10
CA THR A 1076 21.05 5.93 -16.34
C THR A 1076 20.14 6.02 -17.56
N ARG A 1077 20.54 6.85 -18.53
CA ARG A 1077 19.84 6.95 -19.82
C ARG A 1077 20.01 5.64 -20.60
N MET A 1078 18.95 4.84 -20.65
CA MET A 1078 18.89 3.60 -21.41
C MET A 1078 18.72 3.89 -22.90
N GLY A 1079 19.81 4.19 -23.60
CA GLY A 1079 19.79 4.52 -25.03
C GLY A 1079 19.67 3.32 -25.97
N GLY A 1080 19.81 2.10 -25.45
CA GLY A 1080 19.43 0.86 -26.13
C GLY A 1080 18.08 0.36 -25.64
N HIS A 1081 18.04 -0.86 -25.09
CA HIS A 1081 16.85 -1.47 -24.49
C HIS A 1081 17.21 -2.16 -23.16
N PHE A 1082 16.24 -2.81 -22.52
CA PHE A 1082 16.47 -3.52 -21.26
C PHE A 1082 17.23 -4.83 -21.50
N VAL A 1083 18.54 -4.80 -21.27
CA VAL A 1083 19.41 -5.97 -21.35
C VAL A 1083 19.67 -6.46 -19.92
N GLN A 1084 19.40 -7.73 -19.62
CA GLN A 1084 19.64 -8.32 -18.31
C GLN A 1084 21.06 -8.87 -18.18
N GLY A 1085 21.70 -9.18 -19.31
CA GLY A 1085 22.95 -9.92 -19.35
C GLY A 1085 22.75 -11.43 -19.17
N HIS A 1086 21.53 -11.92 -19.43
CA HIS A 1086 21.14 -13.31 -19.33
C HIS A 1086 20.95 -13.89 -20.74
N VAL A 1087 22.06 -14.32 -21.33
CA VAL A 1087 22.11 -14.88 -22.68
C VAL A 1087 21.22 -16.11 -22.80
N ASP A 1088 20.37 -16.13 -23.82
CA ASP A 1088 19.42 -17.22 -24.10
C ASP A 1088 20.07 -18.35 -24.90
N THR A 1089 20.82 -17.99 -25.93
CA THR A 1089 21.48 -18.93 -26.83
C THR A 1089 22.67 -18.25 -27.50
N VAL A 1090 23.49 -19.05 -28.18
CA VAL A 1090 24.44 -18.55 -29.16
C VAL A 1090 23.84 -18.57 -30.57
N ALA A 1091 24.35 -17.72 -31.44
CA ALA A 1091 24.10 -17.75 -32.88
C ALA A 1091 25.42 -17.75 -33.65
N GLN A 1092 25.41 -18.32 -34.85
CA GLN A 1092 26.53 -18.30 -35.78
C GLN A 1092 26.31 -17.20 -36.83
N ILE A 1093 27.34 -16.42 -37.12
CA ILE A 1093 27.30 -15.43 -38.20
C ILE A 1093 27.35 -16.17 -39.53
N THR A 1094 26.29 -16.07 -40.34
CA THR A 1094 26.17 -16.75 -41.64
C THR A 1094 26.42 -15.84 -42.82
N ARG A 1095 26.33 -14.52 -42.62
CA ARG A 1095 26.63 -13.53 -43.66
C ARG A 1095 27.13 -12.23 -43.06
N VAL A 1096 28.14 -11.63 -43.67
CA VAL A 1096 28.58 -10.26 -43.39
C VAL A 1096 28.73 -9.51 -44.71
N ALA A 1097 27.89 -8.48 -44.93
CA ALA A 1097 27.89 -7.73 -46.19
C ALA A 1097 27.92 -6.22 -45.93
N PRO A 1098 28.72 -5.45 -46.70
CA PRO A 1098 28.64 -3.99 -46.66
C PRO A 1098 27.32 -3.51 -47.26
N ASP A 1099 26.71 -2.51 -46.63
CA ASP A 1099 25.50 -1.83 -47.08
C ASP A 1099 25.71 -0.31 -46.93
N GLY A 1100 26.26 0.30 -47.99
CA GLY A 1100 26.77 1.68 -47.93
C GLY A 1100 27.89 1.84 -46.91
N ASN A 1101 27.70 2.72 -45.92
CA ASN A 1101 28.64 2.92 -44.80
C ASN A 1101 28.31 2.04 -43.56
N ALA A 1102 27.24 1.25 -43.63
CA ALA A 1102 26.85 0.29 -42.61
C ALA A 1102 27.26 -1.13 -43.01
N GLN A 1103 27.18 -2.05 -42.04
CA GLN A 1103 27.47 -3.47 -42.24
C GLN A 1103 26.23 -4.28 -41.84
N THR A 1104 25.68 -5.03 -42.79
CA THR A 1104 24.55 -5.94 -42.55
C THR A 1104 25.10 -7.31 -42.17
N MET A 1105 24.68 -7.82 -41.03
CA MET A 1105 25.11 -9.12 -40.51
C MET A 1105 23.90 -10.04 -40.33
N ARG A 1106 24.03 -11.29 -40.76
CA ARG A 1106 23.02 -12.35 -40.62
C ARG A 1106 23.48 -13.40 -39.63
N PHE A 1107 22.56 -13.85 -38.78
CA PHE A 1107 22.82 -14.78 -37.69
C PHE A 1107 21.86 -15.96 -37.77
N SER A 1108 22.39 -17.17 -37.64
CA SER A 1108 21.62 -18.42 -37.51
C SER A 1108 21.65 -18.87 -36.05
N LEU A 1109 20.49 -19.01 -35.42
CA LEU A 1109 20.40 -19.33 -33.99
C LEU A 1109 20.61 -20.82 -33.74
N ARG A 1110 21.36 -21.16 -32.69
CA ARG A 1110 21.52 -22.56 -32.25
C ARG A 1110 20.19 -23.12 -31.73
N ASP A 1111 19.47 -22.35 -30.93
CA ASP A 1111 18.11 -22.66 -30.50
C ASP A 1111 17.09 -21.85 -31.29
N ARG A 1112 16.36 -22.53 -32.19
CA ARG A 1112 15.32 -21.91 -33.02
C ARG A 1112 14.10 -21.48 -32.22
N ALA A 1113 13.88 -22.01 -31.02
CA ALA A 1113 12.75 -21.60 -30.18
C ALA A 1113 12.82 -20.12 -29.80
N ALA A 1114 14.02 -19.54 -29.75
CA ALA A 1114 14.21 -18.12 -29.47
C ALA A 1114 13.69 -17.19 -30.59
N LEU A 1115 13.50 -17.67 -31.82
CA LEU A 1115 13.00 -16.85 -32.94
C LEU A 1115 11.60 -16.29 -32.70
N GLN A 1116 10.75 -17.02 -31.96
CA GLN A 1116 9.40 -16.54 -31.60
C GLN A 1116 9.38 -15.23 -30.80
N HIS A 1117 10.54 -14.85 -30.25
CA HIS A 1117 10.75 -13.65 -29.45
C HIS A 1117 11.36 -12.49 -30.26
N ILE A 1118 11.68 -12.72 -31.53
CA ILE A 1118 12.43 -11.81 -32.38
C ILE A 1118 11.49 -11.32 -33.48
N VAL A 1119 11.28 -10.00 -33.54
CA VAL A 1119 10.35 -9.39 -34.48
C VAL A 1119 11.06 -8.34 -35.33
N TYR A 1120 10.61 -8.15 -36.57
CA TYR A 1120 11.10 -7.07 -37.43
C TYR A 1120 10.92 -5.71 -36.74
N LYS A 1121 11.98 -4.88 -36.74
CA LYS A 1121 12.11 -3.62 -35.99
C LYS A 1121 12.08 -3.75 -34.46
N GLY A 1122 12.09 -4.97 -33.92
CA GLY A 1122 12.30 -5.23 -32.50
C GLY A 1122 13.76 -5.03 -32.10
N PHE A 1123 13.98 -4.95 -30.80
CA PHE A 1123 15.32 -4.92 -30.22
C PHE A 1123 15.85 -6.33 -29.97
N ILE A 1124 17.18 -6.47 -30.06
CA ILE A 1124 17.92 -7.69 -29.70
C ILE A 1124 19.29 -7.29 -29.17
N ALA A 1125 19.83 -8.04 -28.21
CA ALA A 1125 21.20 -7.87 -27.75
C ALA A 1125 22.10 -8.98 -28.33
N ILE A 1126 23.11 -8.57 -29.13
CA ILE A 1126 24.08 -9.47 -29.75
C ILE A 1126 25.47 -9.17 -29.20
N ASP A 1127 26.10 -10.13 -28.51
CA ASP A 1127 27.31 -9.93 -27.70
C ASP A 1127 27.20 -8.69 -26.78
N GLY A 1128 26.02 -8.47 -26.19
CA GLY A 1128 25.74 -7.31 -25.34
C GLY A 1128 25.54 -6.00 -26.09
N THR A 1129 25.49 -6.01 -27.43
CA THR A 1129 25.19 -4.82 -28.23
C THR A 1129 23.71 -4.77 -28.57
N SER A 1130 23.01 -3.73 -28.11
CA SER A 1130 21.62 -3.45 -28.44
C SER A 1130 21.50 -3.03 -29.91
N LEU A 1131 20.79 -3.82 -30.70
CA LEU A 1131 20.61 -3.62 -32.13
C LEU A 1131 19.13 -3.75 -32.52
N THR A 1132 18.80 -3.18 -33.68
CA THR A 1132 17.46 -3.27 -34.28
C THR A 1132 17.44 -4.37 -35.33
N VAL A 1133 16.49 -5.30 -35.22
CA VAL A 1133 16.29 -6.39 -36.20
C VAL A 1133 15.80 -5.80 -37.52
N THR A 1134 16.57 -6.01 -38.59
CA THR A 1134 16.26 -5.51 -39.94
C THR A 1134 15.58 -6.57 -40.81
N ALA A 1135 15.72 -7.85 -40.50
CA ALA A 1135 14.95 -8.94 -41.08
C ALA A 1135 14.97 -10.15 -40.16
N VAL A 1136 13.96 -11.01 -40.26
CA VAL A 1136 13.88 -12.29 -39.53
C VAL A 1136 13.08 -13.28 -40.37
N ASP A 1137 13.54 -14.53 -40.38
CA ASP A 1137 12.88 -15.65 -41.04
C ASP A 1137 12.83 -16.84 -40.09
N ASP A 1138 11.66 -17.05 -39.49
CA ASP A 1138 11.42 -18.08 -38.48
C ASP A 1138 11.58 -19.50 -39.07
N ALA A 1139 11.19 -19.70 -40.33
CA ALA A 1139 11.20 -21.01 -40.98
C ALA A 1139 12.62 -21.42 -41.36
N ALA A 1140 13.39 -20.50 -41.95
CA ALA A 1140 14.77 -20.73 -42.32
C ALA A 1140 15.73 -20.65 -41.11
N GLY A 1141 15.31 -20.00 -40.03
CA GLY A 1141 16.02 -20.02 -38.74
C GLY A 1141 17.04 -18.90 -38.55
N TRP A 1142 16.86 -17.73 -39.19
CA TRP A 1142 17.86 -16.66 -39.19
C TRP A 1142 17.28 -15.26 -38.94
N LEU A 1143 18.13 -14.34 -38.49
CA LEU A 1143 17.83 -12.91 -38.35
C LEU A 1143 18.95 -12.04 -38.93
N GLU A 1144 18.64 -10.79 -39.25
CA GLU A 1144 19.60 -9.77 -39.68
C GLU A 1144 19.51 -8.51 -38.81
N VAL A 1145 20.67 -7.88 -38.62
CA VAL A 1145 20.83 -6.54 -38.04
C VAL A 1145 21.80 -5.74 -38.89
N MET A 1146 21.78 -4.42 -38.70
CA MET A 1146 22.68 -3.49 -39.40
C MET A 1146 23.51 -2.71 -38.38
N LEU A 1147 24.83 -2.81 -38.48
CA LEU A 1147 25.78 -2.07 -37.66
C LEU A 1147 26.16 -0.76 -38.36
N ILE A 1148 25.80 0.36 -37.75
CA ILE A 1148 26.18 1.70 -38.22
C ILE A 1148 27.68 1.96 -37.98
N THR A 1149 28.25 2.90 -38.74
CA THR A 1149 29.69 3.24 -38.70
C THR A 1149 30.20 3.56 -37.28
N TYR A 1150 29.40 4.27 -36.46
CA TYR A 1150 29.78 4.56 -35.08
C TYR A 1150 29.96 3.26 -34.27
N THR A 1151 28.95 2.38 -34.28
CA THR A 1151 28.97 1.10 -33.56
C THR A 1151 30.11 0.21 -34.03
N GLN A 1152 30.42 0.19 -35.33
CA GLN A 1152 31.52 -0.61 -35.89
C GLN A 1152 32.88 -0.34 -35.23
N SER A 1153 33.12 0.89 -34.76
CA SER A 1153 34.37 1.27 -34.07
C SER A 1153 34.33 1.07 -32.54
N ARG A 1154 33.17 0.70 -31.99
CA ARG A 1154 32.92 0.63 -30.54
C ARG A 1154 32.69 -0.78 -30.01
N VAL A 1155 32.44 -1.76 -30.88
CA VAL A 1155 32.13 -3.14 -30.48
C VAL A 1155 33.04 -4.16 -31.16
N ALA A 1156 33.43 -5.19 -30.42
CA ALA A 1156 34.19 -6.33 -30.92
C ALA A 1156 33.40 -7.13 -31.98
N LEU A 1157 32.06 -7.08 -31.94
CA LEU A 1157 31.16 -7.73 -32.90
C LEU A 1157 31.48 -7.35 -34.36
N ALA A 1158 31.89 -6.10 -34.61
CA ALA A 1158 32.18 -5.62 -35.97
C ALA A 1158 33.43 -6.26 -36.61
N ALA A 1159 34.33 -6.82 -35.78
CA ALA A 1159 35.52 -7.52 -36.25
C ALA A 1159 35.28 -9.02 -36.50
N LYS A 1160 34.12 -9.54 -36.12
CA LYS A 1160 33.76 -10.96 -36.31
C LYS A 1160 33.41 -11.26 -37.77
N ARG A 1161 33.69 -12.50 -38.18
CA ARG A 1161 33.54 -12.99 -39.55
C ARG A 1161 32.46 -14.06 -39.63
N GLU A 1162 32.07 -14.39 -40.85
CA GLU A 1162 31.22 -15.56 -41.11
C GLU A 1162 31.87 -16.81 -40.48
N GLY A 1163 31.06 -17.58 -39.75
CA GLY A 1163 31.49 -18.74 -38.98
C GLY A 1163 31.63 -18.48 -37.47
N ASP A 1164 31.87 -17.24 -37.04
CA ASP A 1164 32.05 -16.90 -35.63
C ASP A 1164 30.74 -16.98 -34.84
N SER A 1165 30.85 -17.28 -33.53
CA SER A 1165 29.72 -17.37 -32.61
C SER A 1165 29.49 -16.07 -31.83
N VAL A 1166 28.23 -15.73 -31.58
CA VAL A 1166 27.81 -14.55 -30.81
C VAL A 1166 26.78 -14.94 -29.76
N ASN A 1167 26.74 -14.22 -28.65
CA ASN A 1167 25.71 -14.37 -27.63
C ASN A 1167 24.44 -13.64 -28.06
N ILE A 1168 23.29 -14.31 -27.91
CA ILE A 1168 21.97 -13.74 -28.18
C ILE A 1168 21.17 -13.66 -26.88
N GLU A 1169 20.73 -12.45 -26.54
CA GLU A 1169 19.68 -12.21 -25.57
C GLU A 1169 18.50 -11.55 -26.31
N VAL A 1170 17.34 -12.21 -26.26
CA VAL A 1170 16.10 -11.65 -26.84
C VAL A 1170 15.47 -10.66 -25.86
N ASP A 1171 14.76 -9.66 -26.38
CA ASP A 1171 14.10 -8.65 -25.53
C ASP A 1171 13.16 -9.33 -24.52
N VAL A 1172 13.42 -9.15 -23.23
CA VAL A 1172 12.65 -9.75 -22.14
C VAL A 1172 11.16 -9.40 -22.20
N LEU A 1173 10.81 -8.26 -22.80
CA LEU A 1173 9.41 -7.87 -23.01
C LEU A 1173 8.64 -8.91 -23.84
N SER A 1174 9.30 -9.57 -24.79
CA SER A 1174 8.68 -10.63 -25.61
C SER A 1174 8.35 -11.88 -24.77
N LYS A 1175 9.23 -12.28 -23.83
CA LYS A 1175 8.99 -13.41 -22.92
C LYS A 1175 7.84 -13.11 -21.96
N TYR A 1176 7.78 -11.88 -21.45
CA TYR A 1176 6.65 -11.44 -20.62
C TYR A 1176 5.34 -11.40 -21.42
N ALA A 1177 5.37 -10.92 -22.67
CA ALA A 1177 4.20 -10.95 -23.54
C ALA A 1177 3.73 -12.39 -23.79
N GLN A 1178 4.62 -13.30 -24.14
CA GLN A 1178 4.30 -14.72 -24.34
C GLN A 1178 3.69 -15.33 -23.07
N LYS A 1179 4.30 -15.12 -21.90
CA LYS A 1179 3.79 -15.70 -20.64
C LYS A 1179 2.42 -15.15 -20.27
N ASN A 1180 2.19 -13.85 -20.45
CA ASN A 1180 0.89 -13.24 -20.18
C ASN A 1180 -0.19 -13.76 -21.13
N ILE A 1181 0.13 -13.91 -22.41
CA ILE A 1181 -0.79 -14.46 -23.41
C ILE A 1181 -1.06 -15.94 -23.15
N SER A 1182 -0.04 -16.74 -22.80
CA SER A 1182 -0.21 -18.17 -22.49
C SER A 1182 -1.17 -18.35 -21.31
N VAL A 1183 -0.97 -17.60 -20.22
CA VAL A 1183 -1.83 -17.65 -19.03
C VAL A 1183 -3.25 -17.17 -19.35
N TYR A 1184 -3.39 -16.15 -20.21
CA TYR A 1184 -4.69 -15.65 -20.65
C TYR A 1184 -5.44 -16.71 -21.49
N ILE A 1185 -4.76 -17.37 -22.43
CA ILE A 1185 -5.33 -18.45 -23.24
C ILE A 1185 -5.66 -19.67 -22.37
N ASP A 1186 -4.77 -20.07 -21.45
CA ASP A 1186 -5.02 -21.16 -20.49
C ASP A 1186 -6.25 -20.87 -19.61
N SER A 1187 -6.46 -19.61 -19.23
CA SER A 1187 -7.62 -19.16 -18.45
C SER A 1187 -8.92 -19.10 -19.25
N LEU A 1188 -8.85 -18.85 -20.56
CA LEU A 1188 -10.00 -18.81 -21.46
C LEU A 1188 -10.47 -20.21 -21.87
N VAL A 1189 -9.56 -21.19 -21.92
CA VAL A 1189 -9.79 -22.45 -22.62
C VAL A 1189 -9.81 -23.69 -21.70
N GLY A 1190 -9.51 -23.53 -20.40
CA GLY A 1190 -9.81 -24.52 -19.37
C GLY A 1190 -9.37 -25.95 -19.72
N GLY A 1191 -8.07 -26.20 -19.84
CA GLY A 1191 -7.45 -27.53 -19.88
C GLY A 1191 -7.76 -28.45 -21.09
N SER A 1192 -8.96 -28.41 -21.67
CA SER A 1192 -9.41 -29.34 -22.73
C SER A 1192 -9.96 -28.66 -23.99
N GLY A 1193 -10.09 -27.33 -24.00
CA GLY A 1193 -10.75 -26.63 -25.11
C GLY A 1193 -9.86 -26.41 -26.35
N ILE A 1194 -8.53 -26.38 -26.23
CA ILE A 1194 -7.62 -26.09 -27.36
C ILE A 1194 -7.66 -27.24 -28.37
N GLU A 1195 -7.61 -28.49 -27.89
CA GLU A 1195 -7.77 -29.67 -28.75
C GLU A 1195 -9.11 -29.63 -29.48
N SER A 1196 -10.21 -29.26 -28.80
CA SER A 1196 -11.53 -29.16 -29.45
C SER A 1196 -11.65 -28.04 -30.49
N LEU A 1197 -10.88 -26.95 -30.34
CA LEU A 1197 -10.90 -25.79 -31.24
C LEU A 1197 -10.00 -26.02 -32.45
N VAL A 1198 -8.83 -26.62 -32.21
CA VAL A 1198 -7.90 -27.06 -33.26
C VAL A 1198 -8.53 -28.20 -34.07
N GLN A 1199 -9.18 -29.15 -33.42
CA GLN A 1199 -9.89 -30.24 -34.09
C GLN A 1199 -11.07 -29.72 -34.93
N ARG A 1200 -11.88 -28.78 -34.43
CA ARG A 1200 -12.93 -28.12 -35.24
C ARG A 1200 -12.37 -27.35 -36.43
N LYS A 1201 -11.22 -26.69 -36.30
CA LYS A 1201 -10.58 -26.00 -37.43
C LYS A 1201 -9.96 -26.97 -38.44
N ILE A 1202 -9.39 -28.08 -37.97
CA ILE A 1202 -8.85 -29.14 -38.83
C ILE A 1202 -9.99 -29.85 -39.58
N GLU A 1203 -11.10 -30.16 -38.92
CA GLU A 1203 -12.30 -30.73 -39.53
C GLU A 1203 -12.91 -29.76 -40.56
N SER A 1204 -13.04 -28.48 -40.22
CA SER A 1204 -13.50 -27.44 -41.15
C SER A 1204 -12.57 -27.25 -42.36
N ALA A 1205 -11.25 -27.42 -42.20
CA ALA A 1205 -10.29 -27.36 -43.30
C ALA A 1205 -10.30 -28.64 -44.15
N LEU A 1206 -10.55 -29.81 -43.55
CA LEU A 1206 -10.70 -31.08 -44.25
C LEU A 1206 -12.00 -31.16 -45.06
N ASP A 1207 -13.10 -30.59 -44.57
CA ASP A 1207 -14.36 -30.50 -45.31
C ASP A 1207 -14.26 -29.51 -46.49
N ALA A 1208 -13.53 -28.41 -46.32
CA ALA A 1208 -13.23 -27.46 -47.40
C ALA A 1208 -12.29 -28.05 -48.47
N ALA A 1209 -11.57 -29.14 -48.19
CA ALA A 1209 -10.71 -29.84 -49.14
C ALA A 1209 -11.39 -31.03 -49.83
N LYS A 1210 -12.61 -31.41 -49.39
CA LYS A 1210 -13.44 -32.47 -49.99
C LYS A 1210 -14.58 -31.94 -50.87
N THR A 1211 -14.79 -30.63 -50.89
CA THR A 1211 -15.62 -29.90 -51.86
C THR A 1211 -14.73 -29.31 -52.93
#